data_AF-A0A5B1CQU1-F1
#
_entry.id   AF-A0A5B1CQU1-F1
#
_cell.length_a   1.000
_cell.length_b   1.000
_cell.length_c   1.000
_cell.angle_alpha   90.00
_cell.angle_beta   90.00
_cell.angle_gamma   90.00
#
_symmetry.space_group_name_H-M   'P 1'
#
loop_
_entity.id
_entity.type
_entity.pdbx_description
1 polymer ?
#
loop_
_entity_poly.entity_id
_entity_poly.type
_entity_poly.pdbx_seq_one_letter_code
_entity_poly.pdbx_strand_id
1 'polypeptide(L)'
;MGLLQRNFLDKAAGSGELEIALVIDGTDSMSSEIAGVQKSIRQMIDDLKRFRGDGVRAAIVVYRDHGSPSGEVTMLLDRFTNDADTIVAAVEKLTPESGAPFFYELPDLGIYRAINQLPWSDNPEVSKWILMFGDAPPYQSTKANADSPSSKRRYSDDVLTNMAAQKGIEINCVLCTSDDKTEASYSTVIDQTRDFMNRLSSDTGGIMLDLSYPEIQKSLVEAAGRGTTDYAKIKPINGADLQMAARSTKANGNQAGDEGSRRLIKMAIVPHEPFQSMSFDPTRKTVQVATAIKRQMSQLPGVKVASTMDIRRRLQQLRERGFSDDDATVQGLASRMDVDYLLWGSLPNTSQITTAAYRRVDGEAIIQVSLDGNSEQTADVLLTAAANSKWDQEPLCELARRVATMDERAILSESIANDSATRDDLLTSIEALEQALALSAGDPESLPLLISAKTAAESAIDAEPENPLAHWLAANASFNLASIYFRNNETGPAEEARATFKTSLRMANRHASKIRSKPLRLEIRADHSLLISGDLKKAIDSYEQMTRVTNPLSTQLRGHWMLSGIRSGDWGVPETSVDLKKAREHVIQILANWPDSPQASQLKQWLMWNETSQKTEFDFLPQTNQTLEMLVPEASSNNF
;
A
#
# COMPACT_ATOMS: atom_id res chain seq x y z
N MET A 1 7.59 2.76 8.23
CA MET A 1 8.21 1.41 8.27
C MET A 1 9.69 1.59 8.53
N GLY A 2 10.20 1.07 9.65
CA GLY A 2 11.61 1.25 10.03
C GLY A 2 12.57 0.48 9.11
N LEU A 3 13.74 1.08 8.84
CA LEU A 3 14.82 0.53 8.00
C LEU A 3 15.20 -0.93 8.33
N LEU A 4 15.03 -1.37 9.59
CA LEU A 4 15.31 -2.73 10.04
C LEU A 4 14.29 -3.77 9.57
N GLN A 5 12.99 -3.44 9.56
CA GLN A 5 11.94 -4.32 9.02
C GLN A 5 12.10 -4.48 7.51
N ARG A 6 12.51 -3.41 6.82
CA ARG A 6 12.76 -3.44 5.38
C ARG A 6 13.94 -4.35 5.04
N ASN A 7 15.05 -4.26 5.77
CA ASN A 7 16.20 -5.14 5.56
C ASN A 7 15.93 -6.62 5.92
N PHE A 8 15.17 -6.91 6.98
CA PHE A 8 14.81 -8.29 7.35
C PHE A 8 13.86 -8.90 6.32
N LEU A 9 12.83 -8.17 5.87
CA LEU A 9 11.89 -8.65 4.84
C LEU A 9 12.53 -8.73 3.46
N ASP A 10 13.37 -7.77 3.08
CA ASP A 10 14.13 -7.81 1.81
C ASP A 10 15.09 -9.01 1.80
N LYS A 11 15.78 -9.29 2.93
CA LYS A 11 16.56 -10.52 3.10
C LYS A 11 15.66 -11.75 3.05
N ALA A 12 14.51 -11.71 3.71
CA ALA A 12 13.51 -12.78 3.73
C ALA A 12 12.66 -12.84 2.43
N ALA A 13 13.01 -12.12 1.36
CA ALA A 13 12.35 -12.14 0.05
C ALA A 13 13.16 -12.79 -1.11
N GLY A 14 14.40 -13.23 -0.89
CA GLY A 14 15.17 -14.05 -1.85
C GLY A 14 14.47 -15.32 -2.40
N SER A 15 14.70 -15.66 -3.67
CA SER A 15 14.18 -16.91 -4.25
C SER A 15 15.10 -18.09 -3.89
N GLY A 16 14.69 -18.99 -3.00
CA GLY A 16 15.47 -20.19 -2.66
C GLY A 16 14.93 -20.96 -1.45
N GLU A 17 15.48 -22.15 -1.20
CA GLU A 17 15.24 -22.88 0.05
C GLU A 17 15.94 -22.17 1.22
N LEU A 18 15.31 -22.21 2.40
CA LEU A 18 15.81 -21.60 3.62
C LEU A 18 15.79 -22.64 4.75
N GLU A 19 16.97 -22.92 5.30
CA GLU A 19 17.12 -23.62 6.57
C GLU A 19 17.31 -22.59 7.68
N ILE A 20 16.42 -22.60 8.68
CA ILE A 20 16.49 -21.68 9.82
C ILE A 20 16.59 -22.44 11.13
N ALA A 21 17.66 -22.18 11.90
CA ALA A 21 17.82 -22.69 13.24
C ALA A 21 17.42 -21.62 14.24
N LEU A 22 16.33 -21.85 14.97
CA LEU A 22 15.91 -21.00 16.08
C LEU A 22 16.74 -21.38 17.30
N VAL A 23 17.65 -20.49 17.71
CA VAL A 23 18.50 -20.67 18.88
C VAL A 23 17.93 -19.79 19.99
N ILE A 24 17.22 -20.40 20.93
CA ILE A 24 16.36 -19.71 21.88
C ILE A 24 16.96 -19.81 23.27
N ASP A 25 17.03 -18.68 23.94
CA ASP A 25 17.28 -18.60 25.38
C ASP A 25 16.12 -19.23 26.17
N GLY A 26 16.45 -20.24 26.96
CA GLY A 26 15.49 -21.01 27.75
C GLY A 26 15.43 -20.63 29.23
N THR A 27 15.92 -19.47 29.62
CA THR A 27 15.95 -19.04 31.03
C THR A 27 14.67 -18.36 31.50
N ASP A 28 14.50 -18.24 32.82
CA ASP A 28 13.31 -17.66 33.44
C ASP A 28 13.09 -16.17 33.09
N SER A 29 14.15 -15.39 32.82
CA SER A 29 14.03 -13.98 32.42
C SER A 29 13.35 -13.81 31.06
N MET A 30 13.40 -14.84 30.21
CA MET A 30 12.79 -14.88 28.87
C MET A 30 11.35 -15.41 28.86
N SER A 31 10.73 -15.59 30.03
CA SER A 31 9.39 -16.21 30.16
C SER A 31 8.30 -15.54 29.31
N SER A 32 8.27 -14.20 29.28
CA SER A 32 7.29 -13.42 28.49
C SER A 32 7.50 -13.60 26.99
N GLU A 33 8.76 -13.58 26.58
CA GLU A 33 9.22 -13.69 25.20
C GLU A 33 8.94 -15.10 24.68
N ILE A 34 9.24 -16.14 25.46
CA ILE A 34 8.91 -17.54 25.14
C ILE A 34 7.40 -17.71 24.92
N ALA A 35 6.56 -17.13 25.80
CA ALA A 35 5.11 -17.16 25.64
C ALA A 35 4.65 -16.40 24.37
N GLY A 36 5.34 -15.31 24.00
CA GLY A 36 5.13 -14.58 22.76
C GLY A 36 5.47 -15.41 21.52
N VAL A 37 6.61 -16.11 21.55
CA VAL A 37 7.06 -17.03 20.47
C VAL A 37 6.07 -18.17 20.31
N GLN A 38 5.62 -18.80 21.40
CA GLN A 38 4.60 -19.86 21.37
C GLN A 38 3.32 -19.44 20.66
N LYS A 39 2.87 -18.19 20.86
CA LYS A 39 1.66 -17.65 20.20
C LYS A 39 1.87 -17.29 18.74
N SER A 40 3.09 -16.91 18.35
CA SER A 40 3.36 -16.26 17.05
C SER A 40 4.09 -17.14 16.05
N ILE A 41 4.68 -18.26 16.48
CA ILE A 41 5.55 -19.08 15.63
C ILE A 41 4.84 -19.64 14.40
N ARG A 42 3.59 -20.07 14.53
CA ARG A 42 2.80 -20.60 13.40
C ARG A 42 2.68 -19.53 12.32
N GLN A 43 2.31 -18.32 12.71
CA GLN A 43 2.18 -17.17 11.81
C GLN A 43 3.51 -16.83 11.14
N MET A 44 4.61 -16.81 11.90
CA MET A 44 5.95 -16.56 11.36
C MET A 44 6.33 -17.59 10.29
N ILE A 45 6.07 -18.89 10.53
CA ILE A 45 6.33 -19.96 9.56
C ILE A 45 5.46 -19.80 8.32
N ASP A 46 4.17 -19.50 8.50
CA ASP A 46 3.25 -19.32 7.40
C ASP A 46 3.64 -18.13 6.52
N ASP A 47 4.06 -17.02 7.14
CA ASP A 47 4.58 -15.85 6.41
C ASP A 47 5.89 -16.17 5.68
N LEU A 48 6.85 -16.83 6.31
CA LEU A 48 8.07 -17.28 5.64
C LEU A 48 7.76 -18.22 4.46
N LYS A 49 6.83 -19.15 4.61
CA LYS A 49 6.37 -20.04 3.52
C LYS A 49 5.67 -19.27 2.41
N ARG A 50 4.96 -18.17 2.71
CA ARG A 50 4.40 -17.29 1.67
C ARG A 50 5.49 -16.62 0.85
N PHE A 51 6.58 -16.16 1.48
CA PHE A 51 7.70 -15.51 0.79
C PHE A 51 8.66 -16.48 0.07
N ARG A 52 8.87 -17.69 0.60
CA ARG A 52 9.88 -18.66 0.13
C ARG A 52 9.30 -19.95 -0.47
N GLY A 53 7.98 -20.14 -0.41
CA GLY A 53 7.33 -21.41 -0.72
C GLY A 53 7.57 -22.48 0.35
N ASP A 54 7.38 -23.75 -0.01
CA ASP A 54 7.56 -24.90 0.90
C ASP A 54 9.03 -25.23 1.23
N GLY A 55 9.97 -24.42 0.72
CA GLY A 55 11.41 -24.55 0.91
C GLY A 55 11.92 -24.08 2.27
N VAL A 56 11.04 -23.64 3.18
CA VAL A 56 11.41 -23.22 4.54
C VAL A 56 11.42 -24.43 5.48
N ARG A 57 12.57 -24.71 6.08
CA ARG A 57 12.74 -25.78 7.05
C ARG A 57 13.33 -25.24 8.34
N ALA A 58 12.72 -25.55 9.47
CA ALA A 58 13.14 -25.06 10.78
C ALA A 58 13.71 -26.17 11.67
N ALA A 59 14.68 -25.79 12.51
CA ALA A 59 15.19 -26.57 13.63
C ALA A 59 15.21 -25.68 14.89
N ILE A 60 15.21 -26.28 16.08
CA ILE A 60 15.10 -25.56 17.35
C ILE A 60 16.15 -26.06 18.33
N VAL A 61 16.98 -25.13 18.79
CA VAL A 61 18.03 -25.34 19.79
C VAL A 61 17.73 -24.40 20.94
N VAL A 62 17.72 -24.93 22.16
CA VAL A 62 17.50 -24.15 23.37
C VAL A 62 18.79 -24.16 24.16
N TYR A 63 19.32 -22.99 24.49
CA TYR A 63 20.45 -22.87 25.41
C TYR A 63 19.96 -22.31 26.73
N ARG A 64 20.70 -22.59 27.80
CA ARG A 64 20.44 -22.12 29.15
C ARG A 64 21.75 -21.80 29.84
N ASP A 65 21.66 -21.41 31.10
CA ASP A 65 22.80 -21.25 31.98
C ASP A 65 23.40 -22.60 32.42
N HIS A 66 24.48 -22.51 33.19
CA HIS A 66 25.12 -23.70 33.72
C HIS A 66 24.30 -24.31 34.86
N GLY A 67 24.12 -25.63 34.84
CA GLY A 67 23.44 -26.37 35.91
C GLY A 67 21.91 -26.36 35.86
N SER A 68 21.29 -25.86 34.79
CA SER A 68 19.83 -25.94 34.63
C SER A 68 19.35 -27.40 34.59
N PRO A 69 18.16 -27.72 35.13
CA PRO A 69 17.65 -29.10 35.24
C PRO A 69 17.57 -29.86 33.92
N SER A 70 17.16 -29.20 32.83
CA SER A 70 17.09 -29.79 31.48
C SER A 70 18.43 -29.82 30.73
N GLY A 71 19.51 -29.38 31.38
CA GLY A 71 20.85 -29.26 30.83
C GLY A 71 21.11 -27.93 30.11
N GLU A 72 22.39 -27.66 29.88
CA GLU A 72 22.88 -26.39 29.29
C GLU A 72 22.37 -26.14 27.86
N VAL A 73 22.14 -27.21 27.07
CA VAL A 73 21.57 -27.11 25.71
C VAL A 73 20.66 -28.31 25.43
N THR A 74 19.49 -28.03 24.85
CA THR A 74 18.52 -29.04 24.37
C THR A 74 18.22 -28.82 22.89
N MET A 75 18.26 -29.88 22.09
CA MET A 75 17.85 -29.85 20.69
C MET A 75 16.37 -30.30 20.61
N LEU A 76 15.43 -29.36 20.66
CA LEU A 76 14.00 -29.69 20.60
C LEU A 76 13.59 -30.18 19.21
N LEU A 77 14.25 -29.66 18.17
CA LEU A 77 14.25 -30.22 16.82
C LEU A 77 15.69 -30.32 16.35
N ASP A 78 16.22 -31.54 16.34
CA ASP A 78 17.60 -31.85 15.93
C ASP A 78 17.74 -32.02 14.40
N ARG A 79 16.65 -31.88 13.66
CA ARG A 79 16.59 -31.95 12.19
C ARG A 79 15.70 -30.85 11.64
N PHE A 80 16.09 -30.34 10.47
CA PHE A 80 15.28 -29.38 9.72
C PHE A 80 14.01 -30.04 9.17
N THR A 81 12.85 -29.46 9.49
CA THR A 81 11.53 -29.91 9.01
C THR A 81 10.72 -28.73 8.48
N ASN A 82 9.87 -28.97 7.48
CA ASN A 82 8.89 -27.99 7.00
C ASN A 82 7.48 -28.23 7.56
N ASP A 83 7.30 -29.24 8.43
CA ASP A 83 6.02 -29.54 9.06
C ASP A 83 5.71 -28.52 10.18
N ALA A 84 4.72 -27.67 9.93
CA ALA A 84 4.33 -26.61 10.85
C ALA A 84 3.84 -27.17 12.20
N ASP A 85 3.14 -28.30 12.19
CA ASP A 85 2.61 -28.89 13.43
C ASP A 85 3.72 -29.47 14.29
N THR A 86 4.72 -30.12 13.69
CA THR A 86 5.94 -30.54 14.41
C THR A 86 6.69 -29.35 15.00
N ILE A 87 6.81 -28.24 14.26
CA ILE A 87 7.51 -27.04 14.75
C ILE A 87 6.75 -26.41 15.92
N VAL A 88 5.45 -26.24 15.79
CA VAL A 88 4.59 -25.70 16.86
C VAL A 88 4.66 -26.58 18.11
N ALA A 89 4.51 -27.89 17.96
CA ALA A 89 4.58 -28.84 19.08
C ALA A 89 5.96 -28.86 19.75
N ALA A 90 7.04 -28.51 19.05
CA ALA A 90 8.36 -28.37 19.64
C ALA A 90 8.49 -27.06 20.43
N VAL A 91 7.99 -25.94 19.91
CA VAL A 91 7.98 -24.64 20.62
C VAL A 91 7.09 -24.68 21.87
N GLU A 92 5.97 -25.41 21.84
CA GLU A 92 5.11 -25.63 23.01
C GLU A 92 5.80 -26.38 24.16
N LYS A 93 6.89 -27.10 23.89
CA LYS A 93 7.70 -27.78 24.91
C LYS A 93 8.73 -26.87 25.57
N LEU A 94 8.87 -25.61 25.13
CA LEU A 94 9.76 -24.65 25.76
C LEU A 94 9.28 -24.34 27.18
N THR A 95 10.05 -24.76 28.16
CA THR A 95 9.89 -24.41 29.56
C THR A 95 11.06 -23.52 30.00
N PRO A 96 10.77 -22.29 30.50
CA PRO A 96 11.77 -21.46 31.15
C PRO A 96 12.34 -22.17 32.38
N GLU A 97 13.65 -22.11 32.57
CA GLU A 97 14.34 -22.68 33.72
C GLU A 97 15.51 -21.83 34.19
N SER A 98 15.71 -21.70 35.49
CA SER A 98 16.91 -21.09 36.08
C SER A 98 18.04 -22.09 36.37
N GLY A 99 19.27 -21.62 36.36
CA GLY A 99 20.50 -22.27 36.82
C GLY A 99 21.47 -21.25 37.46
N ALA A 100 22.79 -21.43 37.30
CA ALA A 100 23.79 -20.62 38.01
C ALA A 100 25.12 -20.40 37.25
N PRO A 101 25.80 -19.26 37.45
CA PRO A 101 25.41 -18.09 38.25
C PRO A 101 24.47 -17.14 37.51
N PHE A 102 23.76 -16.32 38.29
CA PHE A 102 22.72 -15.41 37.82
C PHE A 102 23.19 -14.46 36.69
N PHE A 103 22.35 -14.34 35.67
CA PHE A 103 22.38 -13.39 34.54
C PHE A 103 23.39 -13.61 33.40
N TYR A 104 24.40 -14.48 33.56
CA TYR A 104 25.24 -14.87 32.43
C TYR A 104 24.88 -16.27 31.97
N GLU A 105 24.97 -16.52 30.66
CA GLU A 105 24.44 -17.73 30.06
C GLU A 105 25.40 -18.40 29.07
N LEU A 106 24.91 -19.41 28.32
CA LEU A 106 25.66 -20.18 27.33
C LEU A 106 25.15 -20.03 25.88
N PRO A 107 24.88 -18.80 25.38
CA PRO A 107 24.49 -18.62 23.98
C PRO A 107 25.58 -19.10 23.02
N ASP A 108 26.84 -19.03 23.43
CA ASP A 108 27.98 -19.53 22.67
C ASP A 108 27.92 -21.05 22.47
N LEU A 109 27.49 -21.81 23.48
CA LEU A 109 27.30 -23.25 23.38
C LEU A 109 26.09 -23.59 22.50
N GLY A 110 24.99 -22.85 22.63
CA GLY A 110 23.79 -23.00 21.80
C GLY A 110 24.10 -22.83 20.31
N ILE A 111 24.78 -21.73 19.96
CA ILE A 111 25.22 -21.44 18.58
C ILE A 111 26.19 -22.51 18.08
N TYR A 112 27.17 -22.91 18.90
CA TYR A 112 28.12 -23.97 18.52
C TYR A 112 27.40 -25.29 18.19
N ARG A 113 26.40 -25.67 19.00
CA ARG A 113 25.58 -26.87 18.78
C ARG A 113 24.75 -26.73 17.51
N ALA A 114 24.15 -25.58 17.26
CA ALA A 114 23.42 -25.30 16.02
C ALA A 114 24.33 -25.45 14.80
N ILE A 115 25.54 -24.87 14.80
CA ILE A 115 26.47 -24.94 13.66
C ILE A 115 26.98 -26.36 13.39
N ASN A 116 27.28 -27.13 14.45
CA ASN A 116 28.00 -28.40 14.31
C ASN A 116 27.13 -29.65 14.36
N GLN A 117 25.95 -29.60 14.98
CA GLN A 117 25.14 -30.78 15.23
C GLN A 117 23.84 -30.81 14.44
N LEU A 118 23.35 -29.66 13.98
CA LEU A 118 22.26 -29.65 13.03
C LEU A 118 22.75 -30.16 11.66
N PRO A 119 21.92 -30.97 10.97
CA PRO A 119 22.24 -31.49 9.64
C PRO A 119 21.94 -30.43 8.58
N TRP A 120 22.73 -29.35 8.57
CA TRP A 120 22.67 -28.32 7.52
C TRP A 120 22.88 -28.92 6.14
N SER A 121 22.17 -28.42 5.15
CA SER A 121 22.37 -28.79 3.75
C SER A 121 23.76 -28.42 3.28
N ASP A 122 24.38 -29.30 2.50
CA ASP A 122 25.63 -29.01 1.79
C ASP A 122 25.39 -28.26 0.47
N ASN A 123 24.13 -28.10 0.05
CA ASN A 123 23.79 -27.39 -1.18
C ASN A 123 24.06 -25.87 -1.02
N PRO A 124 24.91 -25.25 -1.87
CA PRO A 124 25.18 -23.82 -1.81
C PRO A 124 23.98 -22.94 -2.22
N GLU A 125 22.94 -23.49 -2.84
CA GLU A 125 21.72 -22.76 -3.20
C GLU A 125 20.75 -22.61 -2.01
N VAL A 126 20.97 -23.36 -0.92
CA VAL A 126 20.16 -23.28 0.31
C VAL A 126 20.72 -22.19 1.20
N SER A 127 19.90 -21.19 1.50
CA SER A 127 20.24 -20.16 2.49
C SER A 127 20.15 -20.77 3.89
N LYS A 128 21.14 -20.47 4.75
CA LYS A 128 21.28 -21.08 6.07
C LYS A 128 21.38 -20.00 7.13
N TRP A 129 20.37 -19.92 7.99
CA TRP A 129 20.27 -18.86 8.99
C TRP A 129 20.20 -19.45 10.39
N ILE A 130 21.01 -18.92 11.30
CA ILE A 130 20.73 -19.00 12.72
C ILE A 130 19.95 -17.75 13.09
N LEU A 131 18.84 -17.90 13.81
CA LEU A 131 18.12 -16.80 14.45
C LEU A 131 18.21 -17.00 15.96
N MET A 132 19.08 -16.23 16.58
CA MET A 132 19.35 -16.26 18.02
C MET A 132 18.44 -15.28 18.75
N PHE A 133 17.77 -15.74 19.81
CA PHE A 133 17.00 -14.93 20.75
C PHE A 133 17.65 -15.02 22.13
N GLY A 134 17.84 -13.88 22.81
CA GLY A 134 18.32 -13.84 24.19
C GLY A 134 18.40 -12.43 24.77
N ASP A 135 18.53 -12.34 26.09
CA ASP A 135 18.62 -11.10 26.87
C ASP A 135 19.99 -10.97 27.61
N ALA A 136 20.73 -12.07 27.73
CA ALA A 136 21.98 -12.16 28.48
C ALA A 136 23.24 -12.39 27.61
N PRO A 137 24.42 -11.90 28.04
CA PRO A 137 25.68 -12.19 27.35
C PRO A 137 26.23 -13.58 27.74
N PRO A 138 27.16 -14.13 26.95
CA PRO A 138 27.90 -15.32 27.38
C PRO A 138 28.73 -15.05 28.63
N TYR A 139 29.01 -16.09 29.41
CA TYR A 139 30.00 -16.02 30.49
C TYR A 139 31.33 -15.40 30.03
N GLN A 140 32.08 -14.80 30.96
CA GLN A 140 33.41 -14.28 30.68
C GLN A 140 34.42 -15.41 30.47
N SER A 141 35.39 -15.20 29.57
CA SER A 141 36.45 -16.18 29.28
C SER A 141 37.51 -16.27 30.37
N THR A 142 37.68 -15.22 31.19
CA THR A 142 38.81 -15.05 32.12
C THR A 142 38.44 -15.07 33.61
N LYS A 143 37.14 -15.03 33.96
CA LYS A 143 36.67 -15.08 35.34
C LYS A 143 35.76 -16.28 35.57
N ALA A 144 36.27 -17.27 36.30
CA ALA A 144 35.42 -18.25 36.96
C ALA A 144 34.64 -17.52 38.08
N ASN A 145 33.32 -17.69 38.14
CA ASN A 145 32.56 -17.14 39.26
C ASN A 145 33.03 -17.85 40.55
N ALA A 146 33.27 -17.09 41.63
CA ALA A 146 33.72 -17.64 42.91
C ALA A 146 32.76 -18.71 43.45
N ASP A 147 31.46 -18.54 43.18
CA ASP A 147 30.40 -19.45 43.63
C ASP A 147 30.12 -20.60 42.62
N SER A 148 30.64 -20.52 41.40
CA SER A 148 30.44 -21.54 40.35
C SER A 148 31.62 -21.58 39.37
N PRO A 149 32.73 -22.26 39.73
CA PRO A 149 33.96 -22.25 38.92
C PRO A 149 33.86 -22.94 37.56
N SER A 150 32.84 -23.79 37.38
CA SER A 150 32.54 -24.53 36.15
C SER A 150 31.76 -23.72 35.11
N SER A 151 31.13 -22.61 35.52
CA SER A 151 30.39 -21.68 34.68
C SER A 151 31.36 -20.72 33.99
N LYS A 152 31.79 -21.12 32.79
CA LYS A 152 32.74 -20.37 31.97
C LYS A 152 32.34 -20.44 30.51
N ARG A 153 32.74 -19.42 29.76
CA ARG A 153 32.62 -19.38 28.31
C ARG A 153 33.22 -20.64 27.67
N ARG A 154 32.53 -21.23 26.70
CA ARG A 154 32.98 -22.43 25.99
C ARG A 154 33.67 -22.08 24.67
N TYR A 155 33.16 -21.11 23.94
CA TYR A 155 33.66 -20.70 22.62
C TYR A 155 33.74 -19.19 22.47
N SER A 156 34.82 -18.69 21.86
CA SER A 156 34.97 -17.26 21.54
C SER A 156 34.13 -16.84 20.34
N ASP A 157 33.85 -15.53 20.23
CA ASP A 157 33.12 -14.95 19.08
C ASP A 157 33.76 -15.39 17.77
N ASP A 158 35.09 -15.21 17.66
CA ASP A 158 35.88 -15.54 16.47
C ASP A 158 35.74 -17.00 16.05
N VAL A 159 35.66 -17.93 17.00
CA VAL A 159 35.49 -19.35 16.66
C VAL A 159 34.11 -19.57 16.06
N LEU A 160 33.06 -19.00 16.65
CA LEU A 160 31.69 -19.15 16.17
C LEU A 160 31.50 -18.53 14.79
N THR A 161 31.96 -17.29 14.60
CA THR A 161 31.82 -16.56 13.33
C THR A 161 32.61 -17.24 12.21
N ASN A 162 33.84 -17.71 12.47
CA ASN A 162 34.62 -18.45 11.49
C ASN A 162 33.96 -19.79 11.12
N MET A 163 33.42 -20.54 12.08
CA MET A 163 32.74 -21.80 11.79
C MET A 163 31.44 -21.58 10.99
N ALA A 164 30.67 -20.55 11.33
CA ALA A 164 29.46 -20.18 10.58
C ALA A 164 29.79 -19.76 9.15
N ALA A 165 30.78 -18.87 8.97
CA ALA A 165 31.24 -18.41 7.67
C ALA A 165 31.75 -19.55 6.78
N GLN A 166 32.51 -20.51 7.34
CA GLN A 166 32.97 -21.70 6.61
C GLN A 166 31.82 -22.57 6.07
N LYS A 167 30.66 -22.55 6.73
CA LYS A 167 29.47 -23.31 6.31
C LYS A 167 28.45 -22.47 5.52
N GLY A 168 28.73 -21.18 5.30
CA GLY A 168 27.81 -20.23 4.69
C GLY A 168 26.56 -19.99 5.54
N ILE A 169 26.71 -19.99 6.87
CA ILE A 169 25.62 -19.73 7.81
C ILE A 169 25.66 -18.27 8.24
N GLU A 170 24.56 -17.55 8.03
CA GLU A 170 24.38 -16.20 8.58
C GLU A 170 23.77 -16.29 9.98
N ILE A 171 24.30 -15.53 10.94
CA ILE A 171 23.76 -15.46 12.31
C ILE A 171 23.00 -14.15 12.45
N ASN A 172 21.69 -14.24 12.65
CA ASN A 172 20.82 -13.12 12.94
C ASN A 172 20.48 -13.14 14.43
N CYS A 173 20.45 -11.97 15.07
CA CYS A 173 20.26 -11.86 16.51
C CYS A 173 19.04 -10.99 16.83
N VAL A 174 18.25 -11.42 17.81
CA VAL A 174 17.16 -10.65 18.41
C VAL A 174 17.49 -10.50 19.88
N LEU A 175 17.90 -9.30 20.26
CA LEU A 175 18.15 -8.93 21.65
C LEU A 175 16.81 -8.62 22.30
N CYS A 176 16.41 -9.47 23.23
CA CYS A 176 15.17 -9.38 23.97
C CYS A 176 15.30 -8.49 25.20
N THR A 177 14.15 -8.04 25.71
CA THR A 177 14.04 -7.45 27.04
C THR A 177 14.06 -8.52 28.11
N SER A 178 14.53 -8.14 29.30
CA SER A 178 14.51 -8.99 30.49
C SER A 178 13.27 -8.69 31.34
N ASP A 179 12.92 -9.56 32.29
CA ASP A 179 11.79 -9.34 33.18
C ASP A 179 12.03 -8.20 34.22
N ASP A 180 10.94 -7.67 34.79
CA ASP A 180 11.00 -6.60 35.81
C ASP A 180 11.87 -6.96 37.03
N LYS A 181 12.04 -8.25 37.31
CA LYS A 181 12.81 -8.75 38.47
C LYS A 181 14.31 -8.71 38.22
N THR A 182 14.72 -8.72 36.95
CA THR A 182 16.12 -8.83 36.52
C THR A 182 16.65 -7.55 35.86
N GLU A 183 15.80 -6.54 35.66
CA GLU A 183 16.12 -5.23 35.05
C GLU A 183 17.42 -4.57 35.56
N ALA A 184 17.67 -4.63 36.88
CA ALA A 184 18.89 -4.06 37.46
C ALA A 184 20.18 -4.80 37.02
N SER A 185 20.09 -6.10 36.80
CA SER A 185 21.22 -6.91 36.30
C SER A 185 21.35 -6.77 34.79
N TYR A 186 20.23 -6.79 34.07
CA TYR A 186 20.14 -6.56 32.63
C TYR A 186 20.79 -5.25 32.20
N SER A 187 20.42 -4.14 32.83
CA SER A 187 21.00 -2.82 32.54
C SER A 187 22.52 -2.73 32.75
N THR A 188 23.10 -3.60 33.58
CA THR A 188 24.54 -3.63 33.83
C THR A 188 25.32 -4.37 32.73
N VAL A 189 24.68 -5.31 32.04
CA VAL A 189 25.36 -6.17 31.07
C VAL A 189 24.86 -6.02 29.63
N ILE A 190 23.81 -5.23 29.40
CA ILE A 190 23.18 -5.06 28.08
C ILE A 190 24.17 -4.67 26.98
N ASP A 191 25.15 -3.81 27.30
CA ASP A 191 26.19 -3.42 26.34
C ASP A 191 27.09 -4.61 25.96
N GLN A 192 27.36 -5.53 26.89
CA GLN A 192 28.10 -6.77 26.60
C GLN A 192 27.27 -7.69 25.70
N THR A 193 25.96 -7.79 25.94
CA THR A 193 25.06 -8.58 25.09
C THR A 193 24.99 -7.99 23.68
N ARG A 194 24.86 -6.66 23.57
CA ARG A 194 24.88 -5.93 22.29
C ARG A 194 26.18 -6.16 21.54
N ASP A 195 27.32 -5.99 22.19
CA ASP A 195 28.64 -6.19 21.56
C ASP A 195 28.80 -7.62 21.03
N PHE A 196 28.37 -8.62 21.81
CA PHE A 196 28.38 -10.02 21.42
C PHE A 196 27.49 -10.29 20.20
N MET A 197 26.22 -9.91 20.25
CA MET A 197 25.27 -10.13 19.16
C MET A 197 25.61 -9.34 17.90
N ASN A 198 26.11 -8.11 18.05
CA ASN A 198 26.52 -7.27 16.93
C ASN A 198 27.72 -7.87 16.20
N ARG A 199 28.69 -8.45 16.91
CA ARG A 199 29.79 -9.19 16.28
C ARG A 199 29.31 -10.41 15.51
N LEU A 200 28.50 -11.25 16.15
CA LEU A 200 27.97 -12.46 15.50
C LEU A 200 27.25 -12.14 14.20
N SER A 201 26.38 -11.12 14.23
CA SER A 201 25.61 -10.71 13.06
C SER A 201 26.46 -10.02 12.01
N SER A 202 27.27 -9.02 12.38
CA SER A 202 28.11 -8.29 11.42
C SER A 202 29.13 -9.18 10.71
N ASP A 203 29.81 -10.06 11.45
CA ASP A 203 30.90 -10.87 10.91
C ASP A 203 30.40 -12.04 10.04
N THR A 204 29.15 -12.46 10.21
CA THR A 204 28.52 -13.50 9.37
C THR A 204 27.59 -12.93 8.31
N GLY A 205 27.52 -11.61 8.18
CA GLY A 205 26.65 -10.91 7.24
C GLY A 205 25.17 -10.93 7.63
N GLY A 206 24.81 -11.38 8.83
CA GLY A 206 23.47 -11.33 9.41
C GLY A 206 23.05 -9.94 9.89
N ILE A 207 21.92 -9.87 10.59
CA ILE A 207 21.37 -8.62 11.16
C ILE A 207 20.99 -8.78 12.62
N MET A 208 21.09 -7.68 13.36
CA MET A 208 20.68 -7.59 14.76
C MET A 208 19.43 -6.71 14.90
N LEU A 209 18.43 -7.23 15.61
CA LEU A 209 17.26 -6.47 16.06
C LEU A 209 17.38 -6.24 17.57
N ASP A 210 17.52 -4.99 17.97
CA ASP A 210 17.65 -4.61 19.38
C ASP A 210 16.30 -4.15 19.94
N LEU A 211 15.62 -5.02 20.70
CA LEU A 211 14.35 -4.70 21.34
C LEU A 211 14.52 -3.93 22.66
N SER A 212 15.74 -3.64 23.12
CA SER A 212 15.94 -2.78 24.29
C SER A 212 15.60 -1.31 24.03
N TYR A 213 15.52 -0.89 22.76
CA TYR A 213 15.15 0.47 22.39
C TYR A 213 13.62 0.63 22.32
N PRO A 214 13.02 1.54 23.13
CA PRO A 214 11.57 1.75 23.14
C PRO A 214 10.99 2.14 21.78
N GLU A 215 11.73 2.87 20.95
CA GLU A 215 11.26 3.26 19.61
C GLU A 215 11.16 2.08 18.64
N ILE A 216 12.05 1.09 18.79
CA ILE A 216 12.00 -0.16 18.01
C ILE A 216 10.84 -1.01 18.50
N GLN A 217 10.66 -1.15 19.82
CA GLN A 217 9.49 -1.84 20.39
C GLN A 217 8.19 -1.20 19.91
N LYS A 218 8.06 0.13 20.03
CA LYS A 218 6.90 0.88 19.58
C LYS A 218 6.65 0.67 18.09
N SER A 219 7.68 0.77 17.25
CA SER A 219 7.56 0.49 15.82
C SER A 219 7.12 -0.95 15.53
N LEU A 220 7.60 -1.92 16.30
CA LEU A 220 7.24 -3.33 16.16
C LEU A 220 5.81 -3.60 16.64
N VAL A 221 5.40 -3.03 17.77
CA VAL A 221 4.03 -3.11 18.31
C VAL A 221 3.06 -2.39 17.39
N GLU A 222 3.40 -1.23 16.84
CA GLU A 222 2.62 -0.54 15.82
C GLU A 222 2.52 -1.35 14.52
N ALA A 223 3.55 -2.13 14.17
CA ALA A 223 3.51 -3.02 13.02
C ALA A 223 2.69 -4.29 13.29
N ALA A 224 2.79 -4.87 14.49
CA ALA A 224 2.07 -6.07 14.91
C ALA A 224 0.59 -5.78 15.24
N GLY A 225 0.28 -4.57 15.70
CA GLY A 225 -1.08 -4.09 15.98
C GLY A 225 -1.88 -3.77 14.70
N ARG A 226 -1.22 -3.63 13.55
CA ARG A 226 -1.89 -3.67 12.25
C ARG A 226 -2.24 -5.14 12.02
N GLY A 227 -3.50 -5.51 12.28
CA GLY A 227 -3.97 -6.90 12.29
C GLY A 227 -3.46 -7.75 11.11
N THR A 228 -3.44 -9.07 11.34
CA THR A 228 -3.04 -10.07 10.34
C THR A 228 -3.76 -9.81 9.02
N THR A 229 -3.00 -9.40 8.00
CA THR A 229 -3.54 -9.23 6.65
C THR A 229 -3.56 -10.60 6.01
N ASP A 230 -4.74 -11.08 5.63
CA ASP A 230 -4.85 -12.30 4.85
C ASP A 230 -4.46 -12.04 3.39
N TYR A 231 -4.17 -13.12 2.67
CA TYR A 231 -3.59 -13.05 1.33
C TYR A 231 -4.24 -14.05 0.38
N ALA A 232 -4.59 -13.57 -0.80
CA ALA A 232 -5.13 -14.38 -1.88
C ALA A 232 -4.03 -14.67 -2.92
N LYS A 233 -3.65 -15.96 -3.04
CA LYS A 233 -2.63 -16.38 -4.01
C LYS A 233 -3.17 -16.36 -5.44
N ILE A 234 -2.56 -15.57 -6.32
CA ILE A 234 -2.85 -15.54 -7.76
C ILE A 234 -1.75 -16.28 -8.53
N LYS A 235 -1.96 -16.48 -9.85
CA LYS A 235 -0.87 -16.96 -10.71
C LYS A 235 0.07 -15.79 -11.04
N PRO A 236 1.39 -16.05 -11.19
CA PRO A 236 2.34 -15.01 -11.55
C PRO A 236 1.94 -14.26 -12.82
N ILE A 237 2.27 -12.97 -12.86
CA ILE A 237 2.02 -12.08 -13.99
C ILE A 237 3.36 -11.74 -14.62
N ASN A 238 3.45 -11.82 -15.95
CA ASN A 238 4.65 -11.48 -16.70
C ASN A 238 4.38 -10.44 -17.81
N GLY A 239 5.45 -9.93 -18.42
CA GLY A 239 5.37 -8.92 -19.47
C GLY A 239 4.57 -9.38 -20.69
N ALA A 240 4.51 -10.69 -20.99
CA ALA A 240 3.69 -11.20 -22.08
C ALA A 240 2.19 -11.12 -21.76
N ASP A 241 1.79 -11.35 -20.50
CA ASP A 241 0.41 -11.11 -20.05
C ASP A 241 0.01 -9.65 -20.26
N LEU A 242 0.87 -8.71 -19.84
CA LEU A 242 0.60 -7.27 -19.96
C LEU A 242 0.50 -6.83 -21.43
N GLN A 243 1.40 -7.32 -22.28
CA GLN A 243 1.36 -7.02 -23.72
C GLN A 243 0.12 -7.59 -24.39
N MET A 244 -0.29 -8.81 -24.02
CA MET A 244 -1.49 -9.45 -24.57
C MET A 244 -2.74 -8.67 -24.18
N ALA A 245 -2.85 -8.26 -22.91
CA ALA A 245 -3.95 -7.44 -22.43
C ALA A 245 -4.01 -6.10 -23.16
N ALA A 246 -2.90 -5.37 -23.25
CA ALA A 246 -2.82 -4.09 -23.97
C ALA A 246 -3.21 -4.22 -25.45
N ARG A 247 -2.84 -5.33 -26.12
CA ARG A 247 -3.26 -5.63 -27.50
C ARG A 247 -4.75 -5.92 -27.60
N SER A 248 -5.30 -6.70 -26.67
CA SER A 248 -6.73 -7.04 -26.65
C SER A 248 -7.62 -5.81 -26.46
N THR A 249 -7.22 -4.88 -25.58
CA THR A 249 -7.92 -3.60 -25.39
C THR A 249 -7.91 -2.76 -26.67
N LYS A 250 -6.76 -2.66 -27.34
CA LYS A 250 -6.64 -1.96 -28.63
C LYS A 250 -7.49 -2.60 -29.74
N ALA A 251 -7.52 -3.93 -29.81
CA ALA A 251 -8.31 -4.66 -30.79
C ALA A 251 -9.82 -4.52 -30.55
N ASN A 252 -10.27 -4.63 -29.30
CA ASN A 252 -11.69 -4.46 -28.93
C ASN A 252 -12.16 -3.01 -29.13
N GLY A 253 -11.28 -2.02 -28.91
CA GLY A 253 -11.54 -0.62 -29.25
C GLY A 253 -11.78 -0.40 -30.75
N ASN A 254 -11.13 -1.19 -31.62
CA ASN A 254 -11.27 -1.10 -33.07
C ASN A 254 -12.46 -1.90 -33.63
N GLN A 255 -12.94 -2.95 -32.94
CA GLN A 255 -14.10 -3.75 -33.38
C GLN A 255 -15.46 -3.13 -33.01
N ALA A 256 -15.49 -2.17 -32.08
CA ALA A 256 -16.69 -1.42 -31.72
C ALA A 256 -17.06 -0.34 -32.78
N GLY A 257 -17.14 -0.74 -34.05
CA GLY A 257 -18.06 -0.26 -35.09
C GLY A 257 -18.23 1.22 -35.44
N ASP A 258 -17.66 2.20 -34.74
CA ASP A 258 -17.92 3.62 -34.98
C ASP A 258 -16.62 4.42 -35.17
N GLU A 259 -16.47 4.92 -36.40
CA GLU A 259 -15.59 5.97 -36.93
C GLU A 259 -14.27 6.27 -36.18
N GLY A 260 -13.14 5.97 -36.85
CA GLY A 260 -11.83 6.59 -36.60
C GLY A 260 -11.20 6.24 -35.24
N SER A 261 -10.20 5.35 -35.27
CA SER A 261 -9.25 5.05 -34.18
C SER A 261 -9.18 6.17 -33.12
N ARG A 262 -9.96 6.05 -32.04
CA ARG A 262 -10.03 7.06 -30.96
C ARG A 262 -8.64 7.23 -30.36
N ARG A 263 -7.90 8.24 -30.81
CA ARG A 263 -6.57 8.54 -30.29
C ARG A 263 -6.72 8.93 -28.82
N LEU A 264 -6.08 8.16 -27.94
CA LEU A 264 -5.96 8.50 -26.53
C LEU A 264 -5.23 9.83 -26.40
N ILE A 265 -5.85 10.80 -25.73
CA ILE A 265 -5.22 12.09 -25.41
C ILE A 265 -4.87 12.12 -23.94
N LYS A 266 -3.59 12.26 -23.63
CA LYS A 266 -3.08 12.42 -22.27
C LYS A 266 -2.96 13.89 -21.93
N MET A 267 -3.50 14.31 -20.79
CA MET A 267 -3.48 15.70 -20.36
C MET A 267 -2.96 15.83 -18.93
N ALA A 268 -2.19 16.88 -18.66
CA ALA A 268 -1.93 17.35 -17.32
C ALA A 268 -2.67 18.67 -17.12
N ILE A 269 -3.39 18.81 -16.01
CA ILE A 269 -4.12 20.03 -15.67
C ILE A 269 -3.55 20.52 -14.36
N VAL A 270 -2.95 21.70 -14.37
CA VAL A 270 -2.23 22.25 -13.22
C VAL A 270 -2.98 23.45 -12.64
N PRO A 271 -2.80 23.77 -11.35
CA PRO A 271 -3.35 24.98 -10.76
C PRO A 271 -3.00 26.23 -11.57
N HIS A 272 -3.93 27.18 -11.66
CA HIS A 272 -3.79 28.42 -12.43
C HIS A 272 -2.91 29.46 -11.73
N GLU A 273 -1.68 29.06 -11.41
CA GLU A 273 -0.66 29.81 -10.70
C GLU A 273 0.70 29.69 -11.38
N PRO A 274 1.61 30.66 -11.16
CA PRO A 274 3.00 30.53 -11.62
C PRO A 274 3.67 29.27 -11.06
N PHE A 275 4.46 28.57 -11.87
CA PHE A 275 5.09 27.30 -11.49
C PHE A 275 5.98 27.39 -10.25
N GLN A 276 6.56 28.54 -9.95
CA GLN A 276 7.41 28.75 -8.77
C GLN A 276 6.62 28.78 -7.45
N SER A 277 5.43 29.40 -7.46
CA SER A 277 4.59 29.58 -6.27
C SER A 277 3.38 28.65 -6.22
N MET A 278 3.23 27.78 -7.23
CA MET A 278 2.14 26.84 -7.37
C MET A 278 1.99 25.97 -6.12
N SER A 279 0.80 26.05 -5.52
CA SER A 279 0.33 25.18 -4.44
C SER A 279 -0.70 24.19 -4.95
N PHE A 280 -0.85 23.09 -4.24
CA PHE A 280 -1.86 22.05 -4.47
C PHE A 280 -2.88 21.97 -3.33
N ASP A 281 -2.96 23.01 -2.49
CA ASP A 281 -3.96 23.11 -1.43
C ASP A 281 -5.39 23.10 -2.01
N PRO A 282 -6.24 22.10 -1.67
CA PRO A 282 -7.59 21.94 -2.19
C PRO A 282 -8.51 23.16 -1.99
N THR A 283 -8.23 23.99 -0.99
CA THR A 283 -9.06 25.17 -0.65
C THR A 283 -8.80 26.38 -1.55
N ARG A 284 -7.69 26.37 -2.31
CA ARG A 284 -7.31 27.50 -3.17
C ARG A 284 -8.15 27.53 -4.45
N LYS A 285 -8.60 28.73 -4.82
CA LYS A 285 -9.40 28.96 -6.05
C LYS A 285 -8.75 28.45 -7.32
N THR A 286 -7.46 28.64 -7.45
CA THR A 286 -6.66 28.21 -8.60
C THR A 286 -6.59 26.68 -8.73
N VAL A 287 -6.58 25.98 -7.60
CA VAL A 287 -6.66 24.52 -7.54
C VAL A 287 -8.08 24.08 -7.88
N GLN A 288 -9.11 24.71 -7.30
CA GLN A 288 -10.52 24.42 -7.62
C GLN A 288 -10.85 24.58 -9.12
N VAL A 289 -10.26 25.58 -9.80
CA VAL A 289 -10.37 25.73 -11.26
C VAL A 289 -9.78 24.51 -11.98
N ALA A 290 -8.57 24.10 -11.63
CA ALA A 290 -7.94 22.92 -12.20
C ALA A 290 -8.75 21.64 -11.93
N THR A 291 -9.29 21.48 -10.72
CA THR A 291 -10.16 20.36 -10.34
C THR A 291 -11.44 20.32 -11.17
N ALA A 292 -12.09 21.46 -11.41
CA ALA A 292 -13.28 21.55 -12.24
C ALA A 292 -13.00 21.08 -13.69
N ILE A 293 -11.92 21.60 -14.29
CA ILE A 293 -11.51 21.20 -15.66
C ILE A 293 -11.15 19.70 -15.68
N LYS A 294 -10.42 19.21 -14.68
CA LYS A 294 -10.04 17.79 -14.56
C LYS A 294 -11.24 16.87 -14.48
N ARG A 295 -12.21 17.20 -13.63
CA ARG A 295 -13.46 16.45 -13.51
C ARG A 295 -14.22 16.39 -14.83
N GLN A 296 -14.25 17.48 -15.60
CA GLN A 296 -14.98 17.54 -16.86
C GLN A 296 -14.24 16.78 -17.97
N MET A 297 -12.94 17.01 -18.11
CA MET A 297 -12.11 16.35 -19.13
C MET A 297 -12.00 14.84 -18.90
N SER A 298 -11.90 14.39 -17.65
CA SER A 298 -11.81 12.95 -17.32
C SER A 298 -13.10 12.17 -17.60
N GLN A 299 -14.23 12.84 -17.77
CA GLN A 299 -15.48 12.22 -18.18
C GLN A 299 -15.59 12.01 -19.69
N LEU A 300 -14.68 12.59 -20.48
CA LEU A 300 -14.69 12.45 -21.92
C LEU A 300 -14.06 11.11 -22.37
N PRO A 301 -14.70 10.37 -23.28
CA PRO A 301 -14.13 9.16 -23.85
C PRO A 301 -12.81 9.44 -24.58
N GLY A 302 -11.77 8.66 -24.24
CA GLY A 302 -10.45 8.78 -24.86
C GLY A 302 -9.55 9.87 -24.27
N VAL A 303 -9.94 10.49 -23.15
CA VAL A 303 -9.08 11.41 -22.39
C VAL A 303 -8.54 10.72 -21.14
N LYS A 304 -7.22 10.79 -20.95
CA LYS A 304 -6.53 10.37 -19.71
C LYS A 304 -5.95 11.62 -19.06
N VAL A 305 -6.41 11.96 -17.86
CA VAL A 305 -5.85 13.07 -17.09
C VAL A 305 -4.84 12.53 -16.07
N ALA A 306 -3.70 13.21 -15.94
CA ALA A 306 -2.68 12.90 -14.95
C ALA A 306 -3.17 13.20 -13.51
N SER A 307 -2.68 12.42 -12.54
CA SER A 307 -2.98 12.63 -11.12
C SER A 307 -2.32 13.92 -10.60
N THR A 308 -3.01 14.62 -9.69
CA THR A 308 -2.44 15.80 -9.00
C THR A 308 -1.14 15.45 -8.28
N MET A 309 -1.05 14.27 -7.65
CA MET A 309 0.15 13.88 -6.92
C MET A 309 1.35 13.61 -7.83
N ASP A 310 1.11 13.08 -9.04
CA ASP A 310 2.17 12.93 -10.04
C ASP A 310 2.66 14.29 -10.52
N ILE A 311 1.74 15.22 -10.79
CA ILE A 311 2.08 16.61 -11.14
C ILE A 311 2.94 17.23 -10.03
N ARG A 312 2.47 17.18 -8.77
CA ARG A 312 3.17 17.73 -7.60
C ARG A 312 4.57 17.16 -7.47
N ARG A 313 4.72 15.83 -7.53
CA ARG A 313 6.01 15.14 -7.44
C ARG A 313 6.97 15.52 -8.56
N ARG A 314 6.50 15.58 -9.82
CA ARG A 314 7.33 15.95 -10.98
C ARG A 314 7.73 17.42 -10.93
N LEU A 315 6.84 18.29 -10.49
CA LEU A 315 7.12 19.72 -10.32
C LEU A 315 8.14 19.95 -9.20
N GLN A 316 8.03 19.24 -8.08
CA GLN A 316 9.02 19.31 -7.00
C GLN A 316 10.41 18.88 -7.47
N GLN A 317 10.51 17.75 -8.19
CA GLN A 317 11.77 17.28 -8.79
C GLN A 317 12.38 18.29 -9.78
N LEU A 318 11.54 19.09 -10.45
CA LEU A 318 11.98 20.17 -11.32
C LEU A 318 12.53 21.35 -10.53
N ARG A 319 11.84 21.78 -9.47
CA ARG A 319 12.28 22.88 -8.59
C ARG A 319 13.62 22.55 -7.93
N GLU A 320 13.81 21.32 -7.48
CA GLU A 320 15.08 20.85 -6.88
C GLU A 320 16.27 20.92 -7.84
N ARG A 321 16.03 20.96 -9.16
CA ARG A 321 17.06 21.06 -10.20
C ARG A 321 17.32 22.50 -10.67
N GLY A 322 16.73 23.50 -10.02
CA GLY A 322 17.05 24.92 -10.24
C GLY A 322 16.54 25.50 -11.56
N PHE A 323 15.39 25.03 -12.07
CA PHE A 323 14.79 25.56 -13.31
C PHE A 323 14.13 26.95 -13.12
N SER A 324 14.30 27.85 -14.10
CA SER A 324 13.66 29.18 -14.22
C SER A 324 12.72 29.26 -15.43
N ASP A 325 11.65 30.07 -15.34
CA ASP A 325 10.46 30.07 -16.21
C ASP A 325 10.60 30.73 -17.60
N ASP A 326 10.00 30.13 -18.65
CA ASP A 326 8.57 30.36 -19.01
C ASP A 326 8.10 29.38 -20.13
N ASP A 327 8.89 29.08 -21.17
CA ASP A 327 8.48 28.14 -22.25
C ASP A 327 9.09 26.73 -22.13
N ALA A 328 10.36 26.66 -21.72
CA ALA A 328 11.06 25.38 -21.51
C ALA A 328 10.47 24.59 -20.32
N THR A 329 9.78 25.25 -19.39
CA THR A 329 9.13 24.63 -18.22
C THR A 329 7.89 23.85 -18.62
N VAL A 330 7.04 24.41 -19.50
CA VAL A 330 5.81 23.77 -19.98
C VAL A 330 6.14 22.52 -20.78
N GLN A 331 7.02 22.65 -21.79
CA GLN A 331 7.49 21.53 -22.60
C GLN A 331 8.20 20.48 -21.74
N GLY A 332 9.04 20.92 -20.80
CA GLY A 332 9.81 20.07 -19.90
C GLY A 332 8.93 19.31 -18.90
N LEU A 333 7.87 19.92 -18.39
CA LEU A 333 6.90 19.27 -17.52
C LEU A 333 6.05 18.26 -18.31
N ALA A 334 5.48 18.69 -19.44
CA ALA A 334 4.68 17.84 -20.30
C ALA A 334 5.45 16.59 -20.78
N SER A 335 6.72 16.76 -21.14
CA SER A 335 7.60 15.67 -21.56
C SER A 335 7.92 14.69 -20.45
N ARG A 336 8.20 15.16 -19.23
CA ARG A 336 8.47 14.30 -18.07
C ARG A 336 7.24 13.55 -17.57
N MET A 337 6.07 14.13 -17.79
CA MET A 337 4.79 13.53 -17.46
C MET A 337 4.25 12.61 -18.56
N ASP A 338 4.90 12.59 -19.74
CA ASP A 338 4.43 11.87 -20.93
C ASP A 338 2.97 12.22 -21.32
N VAL A 339 2.59 13.50 -21.22
CA VAL A 339 1.26 13.99 -21.61
C VAL A 339 1.31 14.69 -22.97
N ASP A 340 0.24 14.61 -23.76
CA ASP A 340 0.15 15.30 -25.06
C ASP A 340 -0.04 16.82 -24.87
N TYR A 341 -0.83 17.20 -23.87
CA TYR A 341 -1.16 18.59 -23.57
C TYR A 341 -1.02 18.92 -22.07
N LEU A 342 -0.54 20.13 -21.79
CA LEU A 342 -0.59 20.75 -20.46
C LEU A 342 -1.64 21.86 -20.49
N LEU A 343 -2.63 21.81 -19.59
CA LEU A 343 -3.60 22.88 -19.40
C LEU A 343 -3.16 23.71 -18.21
N TRP A 344 -2.88 24.97 -18.48
CA TRP A 344 -2.36 25.92 -17.49
C TRP A 344 -2.83 27.34 -17.83
N GLY A 345 -2.84 28.22 -16.85
CA GLY A 345 -3.12 29.61 -17.05
C GLY A 345 -3.04 30.39 -15.76
N SER A 346 -3.81 31.47 -15.66
CA SER A 346 -3.76 32.37 -14.51
C SER A 346 -5.15 32.79 -14.05
N LEU A 347 -5.24 33.08 -12.76
CA LEU A 347 -6.40 33.69 -12.10
C LEU A 347 -5.97 35.08 -11.58
N PRO A 348 -5.81 36.10 -12.45
CA PRO A 348 -5.30 37.42 -12.05
C PRO A 348 -6.18 38.09 -10.99
N ASN A 349 -7.50 37.85 -11.05
CA ASN A 349 -8.48 38.26 -10.04
C ASN A 349 -9.39 37.08 -9.71
N THR A 350 -10.14 37.14 -8.60
CA THR A 350 -11.05 36.06 -8.17
C THR A 350 -12.14 35.68 -9.18
N SER A 351 -12.38 36.52 -10.18
CA SER A 351 -13.43 36.32 -11.19
C SER A 351 -12.90 35.96 -12.58
N GLN A 352 -11.72 36.41 -13.01
CA GLN A 352 -11.29 36.21 -14.41
C GLN A 352 -10.35 35.02 -14.53
N ILE A 353 -10.80 33.95 -15.19
CA ILE A 353 -10.02 32.74 -15.43
C ILE A 353 -9.44 32.78 -16.84
N THR A 354 -8.12 32.68 -16.95
CA THR A 354 -7.43 32.49 -18.22
C THR A 354 -6.88 31.07 -18.29
N THR A 355 -7.19 30.32 -19.34
CA THR A 355 -6.70 28.94 -19.53
C THR A 355 -6.17 28.76 -20.93
N ALA A 356 -5.00 28.14 -21.05
CA ALA A 356 -4.43 27.74 -22.32
C ALA A 356 -4.10 26.25 -22.34
N ALA A 357 -4.19 25.65 -23.53
CA ALA A 357 -3.73 24.30 -23.80
C ALA A 357 -2.40 24.37 -24.54
N TYR A 358 -1.33 23.87 -23.90
CA TYR A 358 0.03 23.88 -24.41
C TYR A 358 0.42 22.50 -24.93
N ARG A 359 1.04 22.44 -26.10
CA ARG A 359 1.47 21.20 -26.74
C ARG A 359 2.80 20.71 -26.18
N ARG A 360 2.95 19.40 -25.97
CA ARG A 360 4.21 18.82 -25.47
C ARG A 360 5.42 19.03 -26.37
N VAL A 361 5.23 19.04 -27.69
CA VAL A 361 6.32 19.00 -28.67
C VAL A 361 7.19 20.26 -28.60
N ASP A 362 6.56 21.43 -28.48
CA ASP A 362 7.20 22.74 -28.59
C ASP A 362 6.82 23.70 -27.45
N GLY A 363 5.86 23.33 -26.60
CA GLY A 363 5.36 24.21 -25.55
C GLY A 363 4.45 25.32 -26.05
N GLU A 364 4.03 25.32 -27.33
CA GLU A 364 3.20 26.38 -27.89
C GLU A 364 1.75 26.27 -27.38
N ALA A 365 1.16 27.41 -27.00
CA ALA A 365 -0.25 27.51 -26.66
C ALA A 365 -1.10 27.43 -27.94
N ILE A 366 -1.77 26.29 -28.16
CA ILE A 366 -2.61 26.10 -29.35
C ILE A 366 -3.97 26.77 -29.21
N ILE A 367 -4.49 26.84 -27.99
CA ILE A 367 -5.78 27.45 -27.64
C ILE A 367 -5.61 28.23 -26.35
N GLN A 368 -6.16 29.43 -26.29
CA GLN A 368 -6.22 30.25 -25.09
C GLN A 368 -7.61 30.86 -24.97
N VAL A 369 -8.20 30.77 -23.79
CA VAL A 369 -9.52 31.30 -23.48
C VAL A 369 -9.48 32.12 -22.20
N SER A 370 -10.33 33.14 -22.14
CA SER A 370 -10.58 33.94 -20.94
C SER A 370 -12.07 33.94 -20.68
N LEU A 371 -12.47 33.69 -19.43
CA LEU A 371 -13.88 33.69 -19.02
C LEU A 371 -14.04 34.32 -17.64
N ASP A 372 -15.20 34.91 -17.41
CA ASP A 372 -15.57 35.49 -16.13
C ASP A 372 -16.41 34.51 -15.30
N GLY A 373 -16.02 34.35 -14.04
CA GLY A 373 -16.76 33.73 -12.95
C GLY A 373 -16.66 32.21 -12.88
N ASN A 374 -17.26 31.50 -13.84
CA ASN A 374 -17.61 30.09 -13.64
C ASN A 374 -16.51 29.11 -14.10
N SER A 375 -15.73 28.57 -13.15
CA SER A 375 -14.72 27.54 -13.40
C SER A 375 -15.25 26.29 -14.11
N GLU A 376 -16.50 25.90 -13.91
CA GLU A 376 -17.14 24.76 -14.58
C GLU A 376 -17.50 25.04 -16.03
N GLN A 377 -17.41 26.28 -16.52
CA GLN A 377 -17.57 26.54 -17.96
C GLN A 377 -16.23 26.46 -18.70
N THR A 378 -15.11 26.38 -17.98
CA THR A 378 -13.77 26.48 -18.57
C THR A 378 -13.50 25.38 -19.57
N ALA A 379 -13.86 24.12 -19.28
CA ALA A 379 -13.63 23.02 -20.22
C ALA A 379 -14.48 23.14 -21.49
N ASP A 380 -15.77 23.50 -21.38
CA ASP A 380 -16.64 23.69 -22.53
C ASP A 380 -16.20 24.88 -23.39
N VAL A 381 -15.80 26.00 -22.78
CA VAL A 381 -15.29 27.18 -23.49
C VAL A 381 -13.98 26.83 -24.20
N LEU A 382 -13.06 26.13 -23.54
CA LEU A 382 -11.80 25.69 -24.13
C LEU A 382 -12.03 24.76 -25.33
N LEU A 383 -12.92 23.77 -25.20
CA LEU A 383 -13.25 22.85 -26.28
C LEU A 383 -14.02 23.55 -27.41
N THR A 384 -14.90 24.50 -27.09
CA THR A 384 -15.58 25.31 -28.11
C THR A 384 -14.57 26.13 -28.92
N ALA A 385 -13.58 26.73 -28.25
CA ALA A 385 -12.50 27.44 -28.94
C ALA A 385 -11.63 26.47 -29.77
N ALA A 386 -11.32 25.29 -29.24
CA ALA A 386 -10.57 24.25 -29.95
C ALA A 386 -11.30 23.72 -31.20
N ALA A 387 -12.62 23.52 -31.13
CA ALA A 387 -13.41 23.04 -32.25
C ALA A 387 -13.46 24.04 -33.43
N ASN A 388 -13.36 25.33 -33.15
CA ASN A 388 -13.39 26.43 -34.12
C ASN A 388 -11.99 26.96 -34.48
N SER A 389 -10.95 26.27 -34.02
CA SER A 389 -9.56 26.66 -34.19
C SER A 389 -9.06 26.40 -35.62
N LYS A 390 -8.05 27.17 -36.05
CA LYS A 390 -7.28 26.92 -37.29
C LYS A 390 -6.36 25.70 -37.21
N TRP A 391 -6.18 25.11 -36.02
CA TRP A 391 -5.26 23.99 -35.78
C TRP A 391 -5.91 22.65 -36.13
N ASP A 392 -6.30 22.48 -37.40
CA ASP A 392 -7.25 21.42 -37.78
C ASP A 392 -6.76 19.98 -37.59
N GLN A 393 -5.44 19.80 -37.56
CA GLN A 393 -4.77 18.50 -37.44
C GLN A 393 -4.40 18.16 -35.99
N GLU A 394 -4.62 19.07 -35.04
CA GLU A 394 -4.28 18.81 -33.64
C GLU A 394 -5.30 17.86 -32.99
N PRO A 395 -4.85 16.77 -32.33
CA PRO A 395 -5.73 15.82 -31.65
C PRO A 395 -6.74 16.46 -30.70
N LEU A 396 -6.37 17.52 -29.98
CA LEU A 396 -7.29 18.24 -29.09
C LEU A 396 -8.47 18.88 -29.87
N CYS A 397 -8.20 19.45 -31.05
CA CYS A 397 -9.22 20.08 -31.88
C CYS A 397 -10.15 19.04 -32.50
N GLU A 398 -9.61 17.88 -32.89
CA GLU A 398 -10.41 16.74 -33.36
C GLU A 398 -11.33 16.21 -32.25
N LEU A 399 -10.82 16.01 -31.04
CA LEU A 399 -11.62 15.66 -29.86
C LEU A 399 -12.73 16.70 -29.64
N ALA A 400 -12.39 17.98 -29.69
CA ALA A 400 -13.34 19.06 -29.44
C ALA A 400 -14.50 19.07 -30.45
N ARG A 401 -14.22 18.89 -31.75
CA ARG A 401 -15.27 18.78 -32.78
C ARG A 401 -16.17 17.57 -32.56
N ARG A 402 -15.60 16.44 -32.17
CA ARG A 402 -16.38 15.24 -31.82
C ARG A 402 -17.29 15.51 -30.65
N VAL A 403 -16.75 16.02 -29.54
CA VAL A 403 -17.54 16.33 -28.34
C VAL A 403 -18.64 17.35 -28.62
N ALA A 404 -18.40 18.31 -29.51
CA ALA A 404 -19.41 19.29 -29.93
C ALA A 404 -20.65 18.67 -30.59
N THR A 405 -20.50 17.49 -31.20
CA THR A 405 -21.60 16.74 -31.86
C THR A 405 -22.25 15.69 -30.97
N MET A 406 -21.70 15.43 -29.77
CA MET A 406 -22.18 14.40 -28.86
C MET A 406 -23.12 14.99 -27.81
N ASP A 407 -24.10 14.20 -27.37
CA ASP A 407 -24.91 14.50 -26.17
C ASP A 407 -24.04 14.73 -24.91
N GLU A 408 -22.80 14.23 -24.94
CA GLU A 408 -21.79 14.38 -23.89
C GLU A 408 -21.36 15.83 -23.64
N ARG A 409 -21.61 16.77 -24.58
CA ARG A 409 -21.34 18.21 -24.33
C ARG A 409 -22.13 18.73 -23.13
N ALA A 410 -23.32 18.19 -22.87
CA ALA A 410 -24.12 18.57 -21.71
C ALA A 410 -23.45 18.25 -20.37
N ILE A 411 -22.50 17.30 -20.34
CA ILE A 411 -21.69 16.95 -19.17
C ILE A 411 -20.68 18.06 -18.85
N LEU A 412 -20.14 18.73 -19.88
CA LEU A 412 -19.16 19.81 -19.73
C LEU A 412 -19.77 21.10 -19.18
N SER A 413 -21.07 21.27 -19.29
CA SER A 413 -21.81 22.43 -18.75
C SER A 413 -22.61 22.09 -17.49
N GLU A 414 -22.45 20.88 -16.93
CA GLU A 414 -23.20 20.46 -15.74
C GLU A 414 -22.65 21.13 -14.48
N SER A 415 -23.49 21.98 -13.88
CA SER A 415 -23.24 22.56 -12.56
C SER A 415 -23.37 21.48 -11.49
N ILE A 416 -22.37 21.36 -10.61
CA ILE A 416 -22.41 20.41 -9.48
C ILE A 416 -23.20 20.91 -8.27
N ALA A 417 -23.51 22.21 -8.22
CA ALA A 417 -24.30 22.85 -7.19
C ALA A 417 -25.15 24.00 -7.76
N ASN A 418 -26.07 24.53 -6.96
CA ASN A 418 -26.94 25.66 -7.29
C ASN A 418 -26.28 27.02 -7.02
N ASP A 419 -25.32 27.07 -6.09
CA ASP A 419 -24.60 28.30 -5.73
C ASP A 419 -23.07 28.11 -5.74
N SER A 420 -22.35 29.23 -5.75
CA SER A 420 -20.88 29.19 -5.85
C SER A 420 -20.21 28.64 -4.60
N ALA A 421 -20.73 28.89 -3.39
CA ALA A 421 -20.07 28.45 -2.17
C ALA A 421 -20.15 26.92 -2.04
N THR A 422 -21.33 26.34 -2.26
CA THR A 422 -21.50 24.88 -2.29
C THR A 422 -20.64 24.22 -3.36
N ARG A 423 -20.50 24.86 -4.53
CA ARG A 423 -19.61 24.39 -5.60
C ARG A 423 -18.14 24.38 -5.15
N ASP A 424 -17.69 25.43 -4.47
CA ASP A 424 -16.32 25.53 -3.98
C ASP A 424 -16.00 24.44 -2.94
N ASP A 425 -16.97 24.15 -2.07
CA ASP A 425 -16.90 23.06 -1.09
C ASP A 425 -16.80 21.69 -1.79
N LEU A 426 -17.63 21.45 -2.82
CA LEU A 426 -17.56 20.21 -3.60
C LEU A 426 -16.23 20.04 -4.33
N LEU A 427 -15.69 21.11 -4.95
CA LEU A 427 -14.39 21.06 -5.62
C LEU A 427 -13.24 20.83 -4.64
N THR A 428 -13.30 21.46 -3.46
CA THR A 428 -12.36 21.21 -2.35
C THR A 428 -12.41 19.75 -1.93
N SER A 429 -13.63 19.20 -1.76
CA SER A 429 -13.82 17.82 -1.34
C SER A 429 -13.29 16.81 -2.36
N ILE A 430 -13.56 17.02 -3.66
CA ILE A 430 -13.05 16.19 -4.76
C ILE A 430 -11.52 16.18 -4.74
N GLU A 431 -10.90 17.36 -4.71
CA GLU A 431 -9.44 17.47 -4.81
C GLU A 431 -8.75 16.88 -3.59
N ALA A 432 -9.25 17.17 -2.38
CA ALA A 432 -8.70 16.63 -1.14
C ALA A 432 -8.80 15.10 -1.09
N LEU A 433 -9.95 14.54 -1.49
CA LEU A 433 -10.14 13.09 -1.56
C LEU A 433 -9.22 12.43 -2.59
N GLU A 434 -9.11 12.98 -3.80
CA GLU A 434 -8.23 12.44 -4.84
C GLU A 434 -6.75 12.47 -4.43
N GLN A 435 -6.30 13.55 -3.78
CA GLN A 435 -4.94 13.62 -3.24
C GLN A 435 -4.73 12.58 -2.15
N ALA A 436 -5.68 12.44 -1.21
CA ALA A 436 -5.59 11.45 -0.14
C ALA A 436 -5.48 10.02 -0.67
N LEU A 437 -6.29 9.67 -1.68
CA LEU A 437 -6.31 8.33 -2.29
C LEU A 437 -5.08 8.02 -3.14
N ALA A 438 -4.32 9.04 -3.55
CA ALA A 438 -3.07 8.86 -4.27
C ALA A 438 -1.85 8.66 -3.35
N LEU A 439 -2.01 8.90 -2.04
CA LEU A 439 -0.97 8.66 -1.04
C LEU A 439 -0.95 7.19 -0.60
N SER A 440 0.21 6.74 -0.11
CA SER A 440 0.35 5.39 0.43
C SER A 440 -0.47 5.22 1.73
N ALA A 441 -0.91 4.00 2.00
CA ALA A 441 -1.62 3.71 3.24
C ALA A 441 -0.77 4.07 4.48
N GLY A 442 -1.31 4.92 5.35
CA GLY A 442 -0.63 5.40 6.56
C GLY A 442 0.28 6.61 6.35
N ASP A 443 0.25 7.25 5.18
CA ASP A 443 0.94 8.52 4.96
C ASP A 443 0.35 9.62 5.87
N PRO A 444 1.18 10.38 6.60
CA PRO A 444 0.71 11.43 7.51
C PRO A 444 -0.05 12.56 6.81
N GLU A 445 0.17 12.81 5.51
CA GLU A 445 -0.60 13.80 4.74
C GLU A 445 -2.02 13.32 4.42
N SER A 446 -2.31 12.01 4.48
CA SER A 446 -3.61 11.45 4.08
C SER A 446 -4.75 11.83 5.03
N LEU A 447 -4.52 11.80 6.34
CA LEU A 447 -5.53 12.10 7.36
C LEU A 447 -6.08 13.54 7.26
N PRO A 448 -5.25 14.60 7.24
CA PRO A 448 -5.78 15.96 7.12
C PRO A 448 -6.51 16.20 5.80
N LEU A 449 -6.08 15.58 4.70
CA LEU A 449 -6.79 15.64 3.42
C LEU A 449 -8.17 14.98 3.49
N LEU A 450 -8.29 13.81 4.12
CA LEU A 450 -9.57 13.14 4.29
C LEU A 450 -10.52 13.92 5.22
N ILE A 451 -10.00 14.54 6.27
CA ILE A 451 -10.79 15.44 7.13
C ILE A 451 -11.27 16.64 6.32
N SER A 452 -10.40 17.28 5.56
CA SER A 452 -10.77 18.39 4.67
C SER A 452 -11.84 17.97 3.66
N ALA A 453 -11.70 16.79 3.06
CA ALA A 453 -12.67 16.25 2.12
C ALA A 453 -14.05 16.00 2.75
N LYS A 454 -14.07 15.40 3.96
CA LYS A 454 -15.30 15.16 4.71
C LYS A 454 -15.98 16.46 5.11
N THR A 455 -15.26 17.39 5.73
CA THR A 455 -15.82 18.68 6.19
C THR A 455 -16.41 19.48 5.04
N ALA A 456 -15.71 19.57 3.91
CA ALA A 456 -16.21 20.27 2.74
C ALA A 456 -17.45 19.58 2.13
N ALA A 457 -17.48 18.24 2.08
CA ALA A 457 -18.67 17.51 1.64
C ALA A 457 -19.87 17.71 2.58
N GLU A 458 -19.64 17.75 3.90
CA GLU A 458 -20.69 18.00 4.91
C GLU A 458 -21.24 19.42 4.82
N SER A 459 -20.38 20.42 4.63
CA SER A 459 -20.80 21.81 4.35
C SER A 459 -21.69 21.89 3.09
N ALA A 460 -21.33 21.17 2.03
CA ALA A 460 -22.14 21.09 0.82
C ALA A 460 -23.48 20.33 1.05
N ILE A 461 -23.52 19.33 1.93
CA ILE A 461 -24.76 18.64 2.32
C ILE A 461 -25.67 19.58 3.13
N ASP A 462 -25.12 20.38 4.04
CA ASP A 462 -25.90 21.33 4.84
C ASP A 462 -26.55 22.40 3.96
N ALA A 463 -25.85 22.86 2.93
CA ALA A 463 -26.37 23.80 1.94
C ALA A 463 -27.36 23.12 0.96
N GLU A 464 -27.06 21.91 0.51
CA GLU A 464 -27.86 21.15 -0.45
C GLU A 464 -28.11 19.70 -0.01
N PRO A 465 -29.11 19.46 0.88
CA PRO A 465 -29.31 18.16 1.52
C PRO A 465 -29.61 17.01 0.56
N GLU A 466 -30.10 17.30 -0.64
CA GLU A 466 -30.41 16.30 -1.67
C GLU A 466 -29.35 16.22 -2.78
N ASN A 467 -28.16 16.81 -2.61
CA ASN A 467 -27.07 16.74 -3.58
C ASN A 467 -26.38 15.37 -3.51
N PRO A 468 -26.56 14.49 -4.51
CA PRO A 468 -26.04 13.13 -4.45
C PRO A 468 -24.51 13.06 -4.54
N LEU A 469 -23.86 14.06 -5.15
CA LEU A 469 -22.39 14.11 -5.25
C LEU A 469 -21.79 14.45 -3.88
N ALA A 470 -22.36 15.41 -3.16
CA ALA A 470 -21.94 15.76 -1.80
C ALA A 470 -21.98 14.54 -0.87
N HIS A 471 -23.10 13.81 -0.90
CA HIS A 471 -23.26 12.55 -0.15
C HIS A 471 -22.28 11.45 -0.56
N TRP A 472 -21.99 11.31 -1.87
CA TRP A 472 -21.01 10.31 -2.32
C TRP A 472 -19.58 10.67 -1.88
N LEU A 473 -19.20 11.95 -1.93
CA LEU A 473 -17.90 12.41 -1.45
C LEU A 473 -17.75 12.23 0.07
N ALA A 474 -18.77 12.61 0.85
CA ALA A 474 -18.80 12.40 2.29
C ALA A 474 -18.69 10.91 2.65
N ALA A 475 -19.36 10.04 1.88
CA ALA A 475 -19.26 8.59 2.07
C ALA A 475 -17.84 8.08 1.85
N ASN A 476 -17.21 8.43 0.72
CA ASN A 476 -15.85 7.98 0.40
C ASN A 476 -14.81 8.51 1.39
N ALA A 477 -14.88 9.80 1.77
CA ALA A 477 -13.99 10.37 2.77
C ALA A 477 -14.13 9.64 4.13
N SER A 478 -15.38 9.42 4.56
CA SER A 478 -15.67 8.77 5.85
C SER A 478 -15.29 7.28 5.86
N PHE A 479 -15.41 6.56 4.74
CA PHE A 479 -14.94 5.18 4.63
C PHE A 479 -13.42 5.08 4.85
N ASN A 480 -12.66 5.97 4.22
CA ASN A 480 -11.20 5.99 4.36
C ASN A 480 -10.77 6.44 5.77
N LEU A 481 -11.48 7.41 6.37
CA LEU A 481 -11.27 7.80 7.77
C LEU A 481 -11.52 6.64 8.73
N ALA A 482 -12.66 5.95 8.59
CA ALA A 482 -12.97 4.77 9.41
C ALA A 482 -11.87 3.71 9.31
N SER A 483 -11.34 3.49 8.12
CA SER A 483 -10.23 2.54 7.89
C SER A 483 -8.92 2.98 8.57
N ILE A 484 -8.61 4.28 8.60
CA ILE A 484 -7.46 4.82 9.33
C ILE A 484 -7.66 4.67 10.84
N TYR A 485 -8.79 5.13 11.37
CA TYR A 485 -9.08 5.06 12.80
C TYR A 485 -9.09 3.61 13.30
N PHE A 486 -9.66 2.69 12.52
CA PHE A 486 -9.65 1.28 12.85
C PHE A 486 -8.23 0.72 12.95
N ARG A 487 -7.34 1.04 11.99
CA ARG A 487 -5.93 0.63 12.03
C ARG A 487 -5.15 1.24 13.20
N ASN A 488 -5.59 2.40 13.69
CA ASN A 488 -5.00 3.05 14.85
C ASN A 488 -5.63 2.59 16.19
N ASN A 489 -6.56 1.63 16.18
CA ASN A 489 -7.34 1.20 17.34
C ASN A 489 -8.19 2.33 17.98
N GLU A 490 -8.56 3.34 17.19
CA GLU A 490 -9.41 4.46 17.61
C GLU A 490 -10.90 4.12 17.37
N THR A 491 -11.50 3.31 18.26
CA THR A 491 -12.84 2.73 18.05
C THR A 491 -13.97 3.77 17.93
N GLY A 492 -14.00 4.79 18.79
CA GLY A 492 -15.04 5.83 18.76
C GLY A 492 -15.09 6.61 17.44
N PRO A 493 -13.99 7.25 17.02
CA PRO A 493 -13.91 7.92 15.72
C PRO A 493 -14.17 6.98 14.53
N ALA A 494 -13.74 5.72 14.61
CA ALA A 494 -14.01 4.73 13.56
C ALA A 494 -15.50 4.43 13.42
N GLU A 495 -16.23 4.27 14.52
CA GLU A 495 -17.68 4.05 14.53
C GLU A 495 -18.46 5.26 14.01
N GLU A 496 -18.05 6.47 14.38
CA GLU A 496 -18.66 7.71 13.88
C GLU A 496 -18.48 7.85 12.36
N ALA A 497 -17.24 7.74 11.88
CA ALA A 497 -16.94 7.80 10.46
C ALA A 497 -17.68 6.71 9.67
N ARG A 498 -17.80 5.51 10.23
CA ARG A 498 -18.63 4.43 9.67
C ARG A 498 -20.10 4.79 9.58
N ALA A 499 -20.67 5.39 10.62
CA ALA A 499 -22.09 5.78 10.64
C ALA A 499 -22.37 6.84 9.57
N THR A 500 -21.49 7.83 9.44
CA THR A 500 -21.54 8.84 8.38
C THR A 500 -21.44 8.20 7.00
N PHE A 501 -20.44 7.32 6.79
CA PHE A 501 -20.28 6.57 5.53
C PHE A 501 -21.58 5.88 5.09
N LYS A 502 -22.20 5.10 6.00
CA LYS A 502 -23.43 4.36 5.70
C LYS A 502 -24.59 5.28 5.35
N THR A 503 -24.75 6.36 6.12
CA THR A 503 -25.85 7.31 5.95
C THR A 503 -25.71 8.07 4.64
N SER A 504 -24.52 8.62 4.38
CA SER A 504 -24.24 9.38 3.16
C SER A 504 -24.32 8.48 1.91
N LEU A 505 -23.81 7.24 1.92
CA LEU A 505 -23.92 6.37 0.74
C LEU A 505 -25.36 5.98 0.41
N ARG A 506 -26.22 5.76 1.43
CA ARG A 506 -27.66 5.55 1.23
C ARG A 506 -28.30 6.77 0.58
N MET A 507 -27.95 7.97 1.04
CA MET A 507 -28.49 9.22 0.50
C MET A 507 -28.01 9.49 -0.93
N ALA A 508 -26.74 9.27 -1.22
CA ALA A 508 -26.17 9.33 -2.56
C ALA A 508 -26.94 8.42 -3.52
N ASN A 509 -27.18 7.16 -3.13
CA ASN A 509 -27.94 6.20 -3.94
C ASN A 509 -29.41 6.60 -4.11
N ARG A 510 -30.06 7.09 -3.05
CA ARG A 510 -31.46 7.58 -3.10
C ARG A 510 -31.64 8.69 -4.12
N HIS A 511 -30.69 9.62 -4.21
CA HIS A 511 -30.74 10.75 -5.12
C HIS A 511 -29.92 10.55 -6.40
N ALA A 512 -29.40 9.34 -6.67
CA ALA A 512 -28.52 9.06 -7.79
C ALA A 512 -29.15 9.37 -9.16
N SER A 513 -30.50 9.37 -9.28
CA SER A 513 -31.19 9.77 -10.51
C SER A 513 -30.99 11.24 -10.87
N LYS A 514 -30.62 12.11 -9.91
CA LYS A 514 -30.29 13.52 -10.15
C LYS A 514 -28.91 13.71 -10.80
N ILE A 515 -28.04 12.71 -10.75
CA ILE A 515 -26.72 12.75 -11.39
C ILE A 515 -26.89 12.49 -12.89
N ARG A 516 -26.52 13.44 -13.74
CA ARG A 516 -26.59 13.23 -15.20
C ARG A 516 -25.52 12.26 -15.68
N SER A 517 -24.31 12.35 -15.13
CA SER A 517 -23.22 11.42 -15.40
C SER A 517 -23.62 9.96 -15.13
N LYS A 518 -23.88 9.21 -16.20
CA LYS A 518 -24.25 7.79 -16.15
C LYS A 518 -23.15 6.93 -15.48
N PRO A 519 -21.85 7.12 -15.76
CA PRO A 519 -20.78 6.40 -15.07
C PRO A 519 -20.80 6.58 -13.55
N LEU A 520 -20.90 7.82 -13.06
CA LEU A 520 -20.94 8.10 -11.62
C LEU A 520 -22.19 7.50 -10.96
N ARG A 521 -23.35 7.58 -11.63
CA ARG A 521 -24.59 6.95 -11.14
C ARG A 521 -24.44 5.43 -11.01
N LEU A 522 -23.73 4.81 -11.96
CA LEU A 522 -23.46 3.38 -11.93
C LEU A 522 -22.53 3.01 -10.77
N GLU A 523 -21.50 3.81 -10.53
CA GLU A 523 -20.57 3.64 -9.40
C GLU A 523 -21.28 3.73 -8.05
N ILE A 524 -22.06 4.78 -7.80
CA ILE A 524 -22.82 4.94 -6.55
C ILE A 524 -23.73 3.74 -6.28
N ARG A 525 -24.39 3.22 -7.32
CA ARG A 525 -25.25 2.04 -7.20
C ARG A 525 -24.46 0.77 -6.94
N ALA A 526 -23.28 0.62 -7.54
CA ALA A 526 -22.40 -0.51 -7.33
C ALA A 526 -21.86 -0.52 -5.89
N ASP A 527 -21.35 0.62 -5.42
CA ASP A 527 -20.84 0.81 -4.05
C ASP A 527 -21.95 0.56 -3.01
N HIS A 528 -23.15 1.11 -3.22
CA HIS A 528 -24.30 0.81 -2.36
C HIS A 528 -24.66 -0.68 -2.38
N SER A 529 -24.62 -1.31 -3.56
CA SER A 529 -24.98 -2.73 -3.70
C SER A 529 -24.03 -3.61 -2.89
N LEU A 530 -22.72 -3.32 -2.97
CA LEU A 530 -21.66 -4.04 -2.27
C LEU A 530 -21.69 -3.75 -0.76
N LEU A 531 -21.62 -2.48 -0.38
CA LEU A 531 -21.24 -2.07 0.99
C LEU A 531 -22.45 -1.82 1.91
N ILE A 532 -23.65 -1.61 1.35
CA ILE A 532 -24.87 -1.31 2.13
C ILE A 532 -25.90 -2.43 2.04
N SER A 533 -26.23 -2.90 0.84
CA SER A 533 -27.26 -3.94 0.70
C SER A 533 -26.72 -5.38 0.70
N GLY A 534 -25.41 -5.58 0.55
CA GLY A 534 -24.80 -6.91 0.46
C GLY A 534 -25.23 -7.71 -0.80
N ASP A 535 -25.78 -7.04 -1.82
CA ASP A 535 -26.18 -7.67 -3.09
C ASP A 535 -24.95 -7.76 -4.00
N LEU A 536 -24.14 -8.78 -3.71
CA LEU A 536 -22.85 -8.96 -4.37
C LEU A 536 -22.97 -9.21 -5.87
N LYS A 537 -24.00 -9.94 -6.30
CA LYS A 537 -24.23 -10.20 -7.72
C LYS A 537 -24.48 -8.90 -8.48
N LYS A 538 -25.38 -8.06 -7.95
CA LYS A 538 -25.69 -6.76 -8.56
C LYS A 538 -24.49 -5.81 -8.53
N ALA A 539 -23.69 -5.83 -7.46
CA ALA A 539 -22.45 -5.07 -7.39
C ALA A 539 -21.47 -5.49 -8.50
N ILE A 540 -21.20 -6.80 -8.63
CA ILE A 540 -20.36 -7.37 -9.68
C ILE A 540 -20.86 -6.98 -11.07
N ASP A 541 -22.15 -7.17 -11.35
CA ASP A 541 -22.74 -6.82 -12.66
C ASP A 541 -22.59 -5.33 -12.98
N SER A 542 -22.63 -4.47 -11.95
CA SER A 542 -22.47 -3.02 -12.10
C SER A 542 -21.00 -2.64 -12.35
N TYR A 543 -20.06 -3.22 -11.60
CA TYR A 543 -18.64 -2.98 -11.85
C TYR A 543 -18.17 -3.58 -13.19
N GLU A 544 -18.71 -4.72 -13.62
CA GLU A 544 -18.46 -5.27 -14.96
C GLU A 544 -19.03 -4.36 -16.07
N GLN A 545 -20.12 -3.65 -15.81
CA GLN A 545 -20.58 -2.60 -16.72
C GLN A 545 -19.61 -1.42 -16.76
N MET A 546 -18.95 -1.08 -15.66
CA MET A 546 -17.96 0.01 -15.57
C MET A 546 -16.69 -0.27 -16.39
N THR A 547 -16.27 -1.53 -16.52
CA THR A 547 -15.06 -1.92 -17.28
C THR A 547 -15.22 -1.85 -18.81
N ARG A 548 -16.42 -1.56 -19.32
CA ARG A 548 -16.67 -1.45 -20.76
C ARG A 548 -15.91 -0.27 -21.38
N VAL A 549 -15.35 -0.50 -22.58
CA VAL A 549 -14.57 0.50 -23.35
C VAL A 549 -15.36 1.77 -23.71
N THR A 550 -16.69 1.73 -23.63
CA THR A 550 -17.57 2.88 -23.85
C THR A 550 -17.59 3.85 -22.68
N ASN A 551 -17.16 3.44 -21.49
CA ASN A 551 -17.08 4.33 -20.33
C ASN A 551 -15.79 5.12 -20.31
N PRO A 552 -15.73 6.23 -19.54
CA PRO A 552 -14.49 6.95 -19.29
C PRO A 552 -13.40 6.04 -18.71
N LEU A 553 -12.14 6.35 -18.99
CA LEU A 553 -11.00 5.52 -18.57
C LEU A 553 -10.87 5.44 -17.05
N SER A 554 -11.22 6.51 -16.33
CA SER A 554 -11.26 6.54 -14.87
C SER A 554 -12.30 5.56 -14.32
N THR A 555 -13.49 5.50 -14.92
CA THR A 555 -14.55 4.56 -14.58
C THR A 555 -14.12 3.11 -14.84
N GLN A 556 -13.47 2.84 -15.96
CA GLN A 556 -12.95 1.50 -16.27
C GLN A 556 -11.92 1.05 -15.22
N LEU A 557 -10.95 1.90 -14.91
CA LEU A 557 -9.93 1.65 -13.88
C LEU A 557 -10.58 1.34 -12.53
N ARG A 558 -11.55 2.14 -12.11
CA ARG A 558 -12.32 1.93 -10.88
C ARG A 558 -13.04 0.58 -10.87
N GLY A 559 -13.70 0.21 -11.97
CA GLY A 559 -14.36 -1.09 -12.11
C GLY A 559 -13.39 -2.26 -11.99
N HIS A 560 -12.23 -2.20 -12.67
CA HIS A 560 -11.21 -3.24 -12.55
C HIS A 560 -10.63 -3.33 -11.14
N TRP A 561 -10.39 -2.19 -10.47
CA TRP A 561 -9.92 -2.16 -9.09
C TRP A 561 -10.90 -2.85 -8.15
N MET A 562 -12.17 -2.44 -8.17
CA MET A 562 -13.20 -3.05 -7.30
C MET A 562 -13.38 -4.54 -7.57
N LEU A 563 -13.41 -4.96 -8.84
CA LEU A 563 -13.52 -6.38 -9.19
C LEU A 563 -12.30 -7.21 -8.79
N SER A 564 -11.09 -6.65 -8.85
CA SER A 564 -9.89 -7.36 -8.39
C SER A 564 -9.98 -7.71 -6.90
N GLY A 565 -10.38 -6.75 -6.06
CA GLY A 565 -10.59 -6.98 -4.63
C GLY A 565 -11.77 -7.93 -4.34
N ILE A 566 -12.90 -7.76 -5.03
CA ILE A 566 -14.08 -8.63 -4.82
C ILE A 566 -13.70 -10.07 -5.16
N ARG A 567 -13.06 -10.29 -6.32
CA ARG A 567 -12.70 -11.63 -6.78
C ARG A 567 -11.53 -12.23 -6.01
N SER A 568 -10.75 -11.44 -5.28
CA SER A 568 -9.71 -11.93 -4.37
C SER A 568 -10.21 -12.19 -2.95
N GLY A 569 -11.45 -11.84 -2.60
CA GLY A 569 -11.98 -12.01 -1.23
C GLY A 569 -11.70 -10.84 -0.29
N ASP A 570 -11.10 -9.75 -0.78
CA ASP A 570 -10.67 -8.58 0.01
C ASP A 570 -11.84 -7.87 0.72
N TRP A 571 -13.01 -7.76 0.07
CA TRP A 571 -14.18 -7.04 0.60
C TRP A 571 -15.06 -7.86 1.56
N GLY A 572 -14.52 -8.88 2.23
CA GLY A 572 -15.30 -9.75 3.11
C GLY A 572 -16.41 -10.51 2.37
N VAL A 573 -16.16 -10.86 1.10
CA VAL A 573 -17.15 -11.58 0.29
C VAL A 573 -17.12 -13.07 0.58
N PRO A 574 -18.24 -13.79 0.45
CA PRO A 574 -18.26 -15.24 0.65
C PRO A 574 -17.28 -15.95 -0.28
N GLU A 575 -16.64 -17.03 0.21
CA GLU A 575 -15.67 -17.83 -0.57
C GLU A 575 -16.22 -18.28 -1.93
N THR A 576 -17.53 -18.53 -2.02
CA THR A 576 -18.22 -18.91 -3.27
C THR A 576 -18.14 -17.86 -4.38
N SER A 577 -17.83 -16.61 -4.04
CA SER A 577 -17.71 -15.50 -4.99
C SER A 577 -16.26 -15.16 -5.36
N VAL A 578 -15.30 -15.76 -4.65
CA VAL A 578 -13.86 -15.65 -4.91
C VAL A 578 -13.54 -16.39 -6.21
N ASP A 579 -12.89 -15.68 -7.13
CA ASP A 579 -12.44 -16.21 -8.42
C ASP A 579 -11.07 -15.62 -8.71
N LEU A 580 -10.03 -16.29 -8.21
CA LEU A 580 -8.64 -15.82 -8.28
C LEU A 580 -8.14 -15.68 -9.72
N LYS A 581 -8.74 -16.41 -10.68
CA LYS A 581 -8.43 -16.26 -12.10
C LYS A 581 -8.96 -14.92 -12.61
N LYS A 582 -10.22 -14.59 -12.31
CA LYS A 582 -10.78 -13.27 -12.65
C LYS A 582 -10.08 -12.13 -11.91
N ALA A 583 -9.74 -12.31 -10.64
CA ALA A 583 -8.98 -11.32 -9.87
C ALA A 583 -7.67 -10.96 -10.60
N ARG A 584 -6.91 -11.99 -11.00
CA ARG A 584 -5.68 -11.82 -11.81
C ARG A 584 -5.96 -11.12 -13.15
N GLU A 585 -7.03 -11.48 -13.85
CA GLU A 585 -7.39 -10.82 -15.11
C GLU A 585 -7.61 -9.31 -14.92
N HIS A 586 -8.32 -8.90 -13.86
CA HIS A 586 -8.51 -7.47 -13.57
C HIS A 586 -7.20 -6.77 -13.18
N VAL A 587 -6.34 -7.41 -12.38
CA VAL A 587 -5.00 -6.87 -12.04
C VAL A 587 -4.16 -6.64 -13.31
N ILE A 588 -4.16 -7.61 -14.23
CA ILE A 588 -3.46 -7.47 -15.52
C ILE A 588 -4.00 -6.29 -16.31
N GLN A 589 -5.32 -6.11 -16.37
CA GLN A 589 -5.92 -4.97 -17.08
C GLN A 589 -5.49 -3.63 -16.49
N ILE A 590 -5.38 -3.54 -15.15
CA ILE A 590 -4.88 -2.33 -14.46
C ILE A 590 -3.43 -2.05 -14.85
N LEU A 591 -2.55 -3.04 -14.66
CA LEU A 591 -1.12 -2.92 -14.93
C LEU A 591 -0.81 -2.64 -16.41
N ALA A 592 -1.60 -3.20 -17.32
CA ALA A 592 -1.38 -3.07 -18.76
C ALA A 592 -1.88 -1.73 -19.33
N ASN A 593 -3.07 -1.27 -18.93
CA ASN A 593 -3.70 -0.11 -19.56
C ASN A 593 -3.56 1.18 -18.73
N TRP A 594 -3.27 1.08 -17.43
CA TRP A 594 -3.04 2.22 -16.54
C TRP A 594 -1.75 2.06 -15.71
N PRO A 595 -0.58 1.81 -16.33
CA PRO A 595 0.67 1.50 -15.61
C PRO A 595 1.15 2.61 -14.67
N ASP A 596 0.74 3.86 -14.92
CA ASP A 596 1.12 5.04 -14.14
C ASP A 596 0.09 5.40 -13.06
N SER A 597 -0.99 4.62 -12.90
CA SER A 597 -2.01 4.95 -11.89
C SER A 597 -1.53 4.66 -10.46
N PRO A 598 -2.11 5.32 -9.44
CA PRO A 598 -1.87 4.95 -8.04
C PRO A 598 -2.19 3.47 -7.78
N GLN A 599 -3.26 2.95 -8.36
CA GLN A 599 -3.67 1.54 -8.25
C GLN A 599 -2.62 0.59 -8.84
N ALA A 600 -2.07 0.91 -10.01
CA ALA A 600 -1.01 0.11 -10.62
C ALA A 600 0.28 0.17 -9.80
N SER A 601 0.63 1.35 -9.27
CA SER A 601 1.79 1.52 -8.38
C SER A 601 1.66 0.67 -7.11
N GLN A 602 0.47 0.69 -6.49
CA GLN A 602 0.13 -0.13 -5.34
C GLN A 602 0.22 -1.63 -5.66
N LEU A 603 -0.33 -2.08 -6.79
CA LEU A 603 -0.27 -3.48 -7.23
C LEU A 603 1.17 -3.92 -7.52
N LYS A 604 1.98 -3.08 -8.16
CA LYS A 604 3.40 -3.36 -8.39
C LYS A 604 4.16 -3.51 -7.07
N GLN A 605 3.83 -2.71 -6.07
CA GLN A 605 4.42 -2.81 -4.74
C GLN A 605 4.01 -4.12 -4.06
N TRP A 606 2.71 -4.43 -4.04
CA TRP A 606 2.21 -5.67 -3.43
C TRP A 606 2.78 -6.91 -4.10
N LEU A 607 2.79 -6.95 -5.43
CA LEU A 607 3.22 -8.12 -6.20
C LEU A 607 4.74 -8.16 -6.47
N MET A 608 5.49 -7.21 -5.90
CA MET A 608 6.93 -7.07 -6.10
C MET A 608 7.31 -7.16 -7.59
N TRP A 609 6.71 -6.29 -8.41
CA TRP A 609 6.96 -6.28 -9.85
C TRP A 609 8.43 -5.90 -10.14
N ASN A 610 9.16 -6.81 -10.78
CA ASN A 610 10.54 -6.57 -11.18
C ASN A 610 10.59 -6.02 -12.62
N GLU A 611 11.01 -4.76 -12.77
CA GLU A 611 11.08 -4.10 -14.08
C GLU A 611 12.14 -4.72 -15.01
N THR A 612 13.19 -5.35 -14.49
CA THR A 612 14.24 -6.00 -15.28
C THR A 612 13.77 -7.34 -15.85
N SER A 613 13.17 -8.18 -15.00
CA SER A 613 12.70 -9.50 -15.41
C SER A 613 11.26 -9.50 -15.94
N GLN A 614 10.56 -8.36 -15.84
CA GLN A 614 9.18 -8.16 -16.30
C GLN A 614 8.23 -9.24 -15.76
N LYS A 615 8.34 -9.55 -14.46
CA LYS A 615 7.51 -10.53 -13.76
C LYS A 615 7.25 -10.13 -12.31
N THR A 616 6.18 -10.67 -11.74
CA THR A 616 5.92 -10.62 -10.30
C THR A 616 6.89 -11.54 -9.56
N GLU A 617 7.45 -11.06 -8.46
CA GLU A 617 8.26 -11.87 -7.52
C GLU A 617 7.42 -12.31 -6.31
N PHE A 618 6.25 -11.69 -6.11
CA PHE A 618 5.27 -12.07 -5.10
C PHE A 618 3.88 -12.21 -5.74
N ASP A 619 3.27 -13.38 -5.56
CA ASP A 619 2.03 -13.73 -6.26
C ASP A 619 0.80 -13.71 -5.34
N PHE A 620 0.78 -12.81 -4.35
CA PHE A 620 -0.34 -12.70 -3.42
C PHE A 620 -0.92 -11.29 -3.37
N LEU A 621 -2.25 -11.22 -3.40
CA LEU A 621 -3.00 -9.99 -3.19
C LEU A 621 -3.40 -9.89 -1.71
N PRO A 622 -3.09 -8.79 -1.02
CA PRO A 622 -3.52 -8.62 0.36
C PRO A 622 -5.03 -8.39 0.43
N GLN A 623 -5.67 -8.97 1.45
CA GLN A 623 -7.08 -8.79 1.78
C GLN A 623 -7.22 -7.71 2.87
N THR A 624 -6.75 -6.50 2.55
CA THR A 624 -6.72 -5.33 3.44
C THR A 624 -8.09 -4.84 3.93
N ASN A 625 -9.18 -5.15 3.22
CA ASN A 625 -10.53 -4.72 3.51
C ASN A 625 -11.34 -5.81 4.23
N GLN A 626 -10.76 -6.98 4.54
CA GLN A 626 -11.49 -8.06 5.22
C GLN A 626 -11.85 -7.68 6.66
N THR A 627 -10.97 -6.97 7.36
CA THR A 627 -11.29 -6.45 8.70
C THR A 627 -12.37 -5.37 8.68
N LEU A 628 -12.68 -4.82 7.49
CA LEU A 628 -13.85 -3.98 7.23
C LEU A 628 -15.11 -4.83 6.97
N GLU A 629 -15.10 -6.16 7.14
CA GLU A 629 -16.31 -6.99 7.29
C GLU A 629 -17.23 -6.39 8.34
N MET A 630 -16.65 -5.82 9.40
CA MET A 630 -17.42 -5.11 10.39
C MET A 630 -18.18 -3.93 9.79
N LEU A 631 -17.82 -3.34 8.64
CA LEU A 631 -18.56 -2.25 7.98
C LEU A 631 -19.74 -2.74 7.11
N VAL A 632 -19.68 -3.94 6.54
CA VAL A 632 -20.74 -4.55 5.73
C VAL A 632 -21.79 -5.17 6.68
N PRO A 633 -23.11 -5.15 6.38
CA PRO A 633 -24.06 -5.87 7.25
C PRO A 633 -23.74 -7.37 7.28
N GLU A 634 -23.90 -7.99 8.45
CA GLU A 634 -24.13 -9.44 8.52
C GLU A 634 -25.21 -9.75 7.51
N ALA A 635 -24.90 -10.63 6.54
CA ALA A 635 -25.92 -11.20 5.68
C ALA A 635 -26.98 -11.76 6.63
N SER A 636 -28.14 -11.11 6.66
CA SER A 636 -29.22 -11.51 7.54
C SER A 636 -29.51 -12.95 7.19
N SER A 637 -29.17 -13.85 8.10
CA SER A 637 -29.80 -15.16 8.18
C SER A 637 -31.26 -14.93 8.57
N ASN A 638 -32.04 -14.34 7.66
CA ASN A 638 -33.49 -14.38 7.73
C ASN A 638 -33.88 -15.81 7.34
N ASN A 639 -33.85 -16.68 8.34
CA ASN A 639 -34.94 -17.61 8.49
C ASN A 639 -36.22 -16.80 8.70
N PHE A 640 -37.24 -17.16 7.91
CA PHE A 640 -38.62 -16.68 7.83
C PHE A 640 -38.94 -15.65 6.75
#